data_AF-A0A539EI23-F1
#
_entry.id   AF-A0A539EI23-F1
#
_cell.length_a   1.000
_cell.length_b   1.000
_cell.length_c   1.000
_cell.angle_alpha   90.00
_cell.angle_beta   90.00
_cell.angle_gamma   90.00
#
_symmetry.space_group_name_H-M   'P 1'
#
loop_
_entity.id
_entity.type
_entity.pdbx_description
1 polymer ?
#
loop_
_entity_poly.entity_id
_entity_poly.type
_entity_poly.pdbx_seq_one_letter_code
_entity_poly.pdbx_strand_id
1 'polypeptide(L)'
;VRGMVYDVDPSRQAGAISRPIRNQRVYVQNSSTFSLTDANGVFCSQTAGKIFTQLQGPFAAVANWNGAAAHYDNGGAAWTTFATPLQSAHPYAADSVAIATINAPGVNPPPLKVLPVFATLDVGEVSLENNDLSIIDNDQVQLLDADGLPVATYIGNRSNIRGAAVVGSQVRVRLKSNASGQRNGYTISVSSYLAFPAASAFNVTNNLTSTFTWAGEHSIDGTNGPNAGGAAKIDRPVPVMARAGPGLANAFYDPVQGNLSFGDFNSVFAQDATVIHHEYVHFVVDQVFPIVNFGQHGAISEAIADYFSASSLDLPSIGGFTGRQFGSGSLRELDCAANPPCQLFPSNWSGAIHEDGRMVSQSLWEMRAGLITTLDSDADAATVGRTCADRLVFNALFYYPDSYADMLRALLAASARSGAMVPSVCGANNTHDGLIQARFSSHGIVIPAGDEDVYEPNDGIVSATDISTATSVRGRIFPNADQDYFGFGAGVGRLGFTLHLPAHPAGNGSHFAYSLTLVDRTFAIVAQAQPLLDINPTLGGNCPENDCLTSRPSVSLSYDNASAGQFFLLVSAPPGDESAVSNTNSARFYSLSASLPTGGSSAGIVSASFDRDVINFSVNVATFASGQLYRFESARLRDHALNVIPDTDTTANIWLTMNSSVATLGRVTGQVRLLPGFDARFPGVGNVFLEVFGRNQLEHVQSLGFSNSLALTASGTSNPARGEKATVRWETQGAGKITLRLYTVAGQHVMTLLDEDRPAGKGAVDWYGNNGNGQRVASGVYVLHVEAPGLDDTLKFVVVK
;
A
#
# COMPACT_ATOMS: atom_id res chain seq x y z
N VAL A 1 -1.22 -33.96 -20.51
CA VAL A 1 -0.56 -33.70 -19.22
C VAL A 1 -1.60 -33.77 -18.12
N ARG A 2 -1.40 -34.63 -17.13
CA ARG A 2 -2.32 -34.78 -16.00
C ARG A 2 -1.53 -34.77 -14.69
N GLY A 3 -2.20 -34.53 -13.58
CA GLY A 3 -1.64 -34.65 -12.23
C GLY A 3 -2.59 -35.40 -11.32
N MET A 4 -2.04 -36.19 -10.40
CA MET A 4 -2.78 -36.78 -9.30
C MET A 4 -2.96 -35.72 -8.22
N VAL A 5 -4.20 -35.31 -7.98
CA VAL A 5 -4.57 -34.22 -7.07
C VAL A 5 -5.69 -34.65 -6.13
N TYR A 6 -5.74 -34.06 -4.95
CA TYR A 6 -7.00 -33.99 -4.20
C TYR A 6 -7.76 -32.78 -4.72
N ASP A 7 -9.01 -32.94 -5.18
CA ASP A 7 -9.78 -31.79 -5.68
C ASP A 7 -10.03 -30.74 -4.58
N VAL A 8 -10.08 -31.21 -3.32
CA VAL A 8 -10.22 -30.37 -2.13
C VAL A 8 -9.17 -30.76 -1.11
N ASP A 9 -9.35 -31.92 -0.47
CA ASP A 9 -8.46 -32.39 0.58
C ASP A 9 -8.52 -33.93 0.71
N PRO A 10 -7.54 -34.56 1.38
CA PRO A 10 -7.49 -36.02 1.56
C PRO A 10 -8.64 -36.63 2.36
N SER A 11 -9.39 -35.83 3.12
CA SER A 11 -10.48 -36.32 3.98
C SER A 11 -11.83 -36.38 3.27
N ARG A 12 -12.05 -35.53 2.27
CA ARG A 12 -13.30 -35.49 1.49
C ARG A 12 -13.31 -36.47 0.32
N GLN A 13 -12.15 -37.04 -0.02
CA GLN A 13 -12.00 -37.80 -1.25
C GLN A 13 -11.01 -38.96 -1.07
N ALA A 14 -11.43 -40.18 -1.41
CA ALA A 14 -10.60 -41.37 -1.26
C ALA A 14 -9.46 -41.38 -2.30
N GLY A 15 -8.24 -41.05 -1.86
CA GLY A 15 -7.04 -41.00 -2.71
C GLY A 15 -7.04 -39.82 -3.70
N ALA A 16 -5.92 -39.61 -4.39
CA ALA A 16 -5.82 -38.56 -5.40
C ALA A 16 -6.51 -38.97 -6.72
N ILE A 17 -7.06 -38.02 -7.48
CA ILE A 17 -7.64 -38.23 -8.83
C ILE A 17 -6.73 -37.63 -9.89
N SER A 18 -6.67 -38.29 -11.05
CA SER A 18 -5.99 -37.75 -12.23
C SER A 18 -6.80 -36.61 -12.88
N ARG A 19 -6.34 -35.37 -12.72
CA ARG A 19 -6.91 -34.17 -13.36
C ARG A 19 -6.00 -33.63 -14.47
N PRO A 20 -6.56 -33.07 -15.56
CA PRO A 20 -5.77 -32.34 -16.54
C PRO A 20 -5.12 -31.11 -15.89
N ILE A 21 -3.86 -30.82 -16.24
CA ILE A 21 -3.19 -29.59 -15.79
C ILE A 21 -3.22 -28.59 -16.93
N ARG A 22 -3.88 -27.45 -16.70
CA ARG A 22 -3.96 -26.33 -17.64
C ARG A 22 -2.75 -25.40 -17.49
N ASN A 23 -2.37 -24.73 -18.57
CA ASN A 23 -1.33 -23.70 -18.62
C ASN A 23 0.06 -24.20 -18.16
N GLN A 24 0.31 -25.51 -18.21
CA GLN A 24 1.61 -26.09 -17.94
C GLN A 24 2.52 -25.87 -19.16
N ARG A 25 3.75 -25.38 -18.95
CA ARG A 25 4.75 -25.28 -20.01
C ARG A 25 5.28 -26.67 -20.38
N VAL A 26 5.18 -27.04 -21.66
CA VAL A 26 5.79 -28.24 -22.25
C VAL A 26 6.81 -27.79 -23.28
N TYR A 27 8.09 -27.93 -22.94
CA TYR A 27 9.20 -27.51 -23.78
C TYR A 27 9.50 -28.55 -24.86
N VAL A 28 9.95 -28.11 -26.03
CA VAL A 28 10.24 -28.95 -27.20
C VAL A 28 11.63 -28.62 -27.73
N GLN A 29 12.44 -29.66 -27.99
CA GLN A 29 13.87 -29.62 -28.34
C GLN A 29 14.79 -29.05 -27.26
N ASN A 30 14.51 -27.83 -26.78
CA ASN A 30 15.34 -27.04 -25.89
C ASN A 30 14.48 -26.12 -25.00
N SER A 31 15.12 -25.28 -24.17
CA SER A 31 14.47 -24.38 -23.22
C SER A 31 13.82 -23.13 -23.83
N SER A 32 14.01 -22.86 -25.12
CA SER A 32 13.54 -21.64 -25.79
C SER A 32 12.22 -21.82 -26.54
N THR A 33 11.72 -23.05 -26.67
CA THR A 33 10.47 -23.35 -27.39
C THR A 33 9.56 -24.19 -26.50
N PHE A 34 8.34 -23.71 -26.25
CA PHE A 34 7.34 -24.44 -25.46
C PHE A 34 5.92 -24.20 -25.97
N SER A 35 5.03 -25.12 -25.60
CA SER A 35 3.58 -24.97 -25.73
C SER A 35 2.94 -25.02 -24.34
N LEU A 36 1.89 -24.23 -24.13
CA LEU A 36 1.07 -24.33 -22.93
C LEU A 36 0.00 -25.42 -23.12
N THR A 37 -0.32 -26.13 -22.05
CA THR A 37 -1.46 -27.04 -22.05
C THR A 37 -2.78 -26.28 -21.99
N ASP A 38 -3.80 -26.76 -22.69
CA ASP A 38 -5.17 -26.23 -22.65
C ASP A 38 -5.94 -26.74 -21.40
N ALA A 39 -7.24 -26.42 -21.32
CA ALA A 39 -8.10 -26.84 -20.21
C ALA A 39 -8.23 -28.37 -20.04
N ASN A 40 -7.96 -29.14 -21.10
CA ASN A 40 -7.97 -30.60 -21.09
C ASN A 40 -6.56 -31.18 -20.84
N GLY A 41 -5.58 -30.32 -20.54
CA GLY A 41 -4.18 -30.73 -20.35
C GLY A 41 -3.50 -31.14 -21.65
N VAL A 42 -4.06 -30.79 -22.81
CA VAL A 42 -3.55 -31.12 -24.14
C VAL A 42 -2.61 -30.00 -24.59
N PHE A 43 -1.49 -30.35 -25.22
CA PHE A 43 -0.56 -29.41 -25.83
C PHE A 43 -0.31 -29.80 -27.28
N CYS A 44 -0.07 -28.82 -28.14
CA CYS A 44 0.29 -29.01 -29.54
C CYS A 44 1.50 -28.13 -29.86
N SER A 45 2.47 -28.66 -30.61
CA SER A 45 3.64 -27.90 -31.08
C SER A 45 3.83 -28.10 -32.58
N GLN A 46 4.19 -27.02 -33.28
CA GLN A 46 4.61 -27.07 -34.68
C GLN A 46 6.10 -27.43 -34.84
N THR A 47 6.84 -27.41 -33.73
CA THR A 47 8.25 -27.79 -33.69
C THR A 47 8.36 -29.29 -33.42
N ALA A 48 9.00 -30.04 -34.31
CA ALA A 48 9.30 -31.46 -34.10
C ALA A 48 10.43 -31.61 -33.08
N GLY A 49 10.35 -32.55 -32.14
CA GLY A 49 11.41 -32.74 -31.16
C GLY A 49 11.02 -33.53 -29.92
N LYS A 50 12.04 -33.82 -29.11
CA LYS A 50 11.86 -34.37 -27.77
C LYS A 50 11.27 -33.31 -26.85
N ILE A 51 10.49 -33.73 -25.86
CA ILE A 51 9.84 -32.83 -24.92
C ILE A 51 10.37 -33.00 -23.51
N PHE A 52 10.29 -31.94 -22.72
CA PHE A 52 10.48 -32.00 -21.28
C PHE A 52 9.58 -30.97 -20.57
N THR A 53 9.33 -31.21 -19.28
CA THR A 53 8.53 -30.32 -18.44
C THR A 53 8.91 -30.48 -16.96
N GLN A 54 8.37 -29.59 -16.12
CA GLN A 54 8.38 -29.63 -14.65
C GLN A 54 7.23 -28.76 -14.14
N LEU A 55 6.86 -28.86 -12.86
CA LEU A 55 5.79 -28.05 -12.23
C LEU A 55 6.19 -26.57 -12.09
N GLN A 56 6.34 -25.91 -13.24
CA GLN A 56 6.60 -24.50 -13.43
C GLN A 56 5.71 -24.02 -14.57
N GLY A 57 4.72 -23.21 -14.21
CA GLY A 57 3.76 -22.61 -15.12
C GLY A 57 3.92 -21.09 -15.18
N PRO A 58 3.01 -20.38 -15.86
CA PRO A 58 2.98 -18.92 -15.87
C PRO A 58 2.48 -18.31 -14.55
N PHE A 59 1.85 -19.12 -13.68
CA PHE A 59 1.23 -18.63 -12.44
C PHE A 59 1.97 -19.02 -11.17
N ALA A 60 2.58 -20.21 -11.14
CA ALA A 60 3.33 -20.69 -9.99
C ALA A 60 4.56 -21.50 -10.42
N ALA A 61 5.63 -21.39 -9.63
CA ALA A 61 6.84 -22.20 -9.74
C ALA A 61 7.06 -22.95 -8.43
N VAL A 62 6.84 -24.27 -8.43
CA VAL A 62 6.86 -25.06 -7.20
C VAL A 62 8.24 -25.66 -6.96
N ALA A 63 8.74 -25.50 -5.75
CA ALA A 63 9.98 -26.09 -5.25
C ALA A 63 9.80 -26.64 -3.83
N ASN A 64 10.75 -27.46 -3.40
CA ASN A 64 10.78 -28.03 -2.06
C ASN A 64 12.24 -28.22 -1.59
N TRP A 65 12.41 -28.70 -0.35
CA TRP A 65 13.72 -28.99 0.23
C TRP A 65 14.21 -30.43 0.03
N ASN A 66 13.33 -31.35 -0.39
CA ASN A 66 13.55 -32.79 -0.30
C ASN A 66 14.17 -33.42 -1.56
N GLY A 67 14.52 -32.62 -2.57
CA GLY A 67 15.25 -33.13 -3.73
C GLY A 67 15.13 -32.27 -4.98
N ALA A 68 15.55 -32.84 -6.11
CA ALA A 68 15.35 -32.21 -7.41
C ALA A 68 13.86 -32.12 -7.73
N ALA A 69 13.44 -31.00 -8.33
CA ALA A 69 12.06 -30.81 -8.74
C ALA A 69 11.56 -31.94 -9.66
N ALA A 70 10.28 -32.29 -9.52
CA ALA A 70 9.62 -33.26 -10.38
C ALA A 70 9.83 -32.88 -11.85
N HIS A 71 10.29 -33.84 -12.66
CA HIS A 71 10.53 -33.65 -14.08
C HIS A 71 9.97 -34.80 -14.89
N TYR A 72 9.61 -34.49 -16.12
CA TYR A 72 9.31 -35.49 -17.14
C TYR A 72 10.03 -35.10 -18.42
N ASP A 73 10.59 -36.09 -19.10
CA ASP A 73 11.06 -35.96 -20.48
C ASP A 73 10.81 -37.26 -21.23
N ASN A 74 10.63 -37.18 -22.55
CA ASN A 74 10.53 -38.36 -23.41
C ASN A 74 11.85 -38.64 -24.14
N GLY A 75 12.96 -38.06 -23.69
CA GLY A 75 14.22 -38.07 -24.40
C GLY A 75 15.33 -38.90 -23.76
N GLY A 76 15.13 -39.36 -22.53
CA GLY A 76 16.14 -40.00 -21.70
C GLY A 76 17.17 -39.00 -21.19
N ALA A 77 16.74 -37.78 -20.83
CA ALA A 77 17.66 -36.75 -20.35
C ALA A 77 18.38 -37.20 -19.07
N ALA A 78 19.66 -36.83 -18.95
CA ALA A 78 20.51 -37.24 -17.85
C ALA A 78 21.15 -36.03 -17.16
N TRP A 79 21.20 -36.07 -15.82
CA TRP A 79 21.88 -35.07 -15.01
C TRP A 79 23.39 -35.28 -15.04
N THR A 80 24.15 -34.22 -15.31
CA THR A 80 25.62 -34.20 -15.24
C THR A 80 26.06 -33.12 -14.26
N THR A 81 26.92 -33.48 -13.31
CA THR A 81 27.46 -32.57 -12.30
C THR A 81 28.72 -31.87 -12.81
N PHE A 82 28.88 -30.59 -12.45
CA PHE A 82 30.05 -29.77 -12.77
C PHE A 82 30.45 -28.91 -11.57
N ALA A 83 31.72 -28.50 -11.53
CA ALA A 83 32.23 -27.65 -10.48
C ALA A 83 31.68 -26.22 -10.62
N THR A 84 31.19 -25.68 -9.51
CA THR A 84 30.63 -24.33 -9.43
C THR A 84 31.11 -23.69 -8.13
N PRO A 85 32.40 -23.34 -7.97
CA PRO A 85 32.90 -22.74 -6.74
C PRO A 85 32.37 -21.31 -6.62
N LEU A 86 31.24 -21.15 -5.93
CA LEU A 86 30.54 -19.88 -5.77
C LEU A 86 30.12 -19.72 -4.31
N GLN A 87 30.38 -18.55 -3.75
CA GLN A 87 29.97 -18.21 -2.39
C GLN A 87 29.53 -16.75 -2.31
N SER A 88 28.59 -16.45 -1.43
CA SER A 88 28.27 -15.07 -1.05
C SER A 88 29.38 -14.46 -0.17
N ALA A 89 29.23 -13.19 0.22
CA ALA A 89 29.97 -12.67 1.37
C ALA A 89 29.57 -13.44 2.65
N HIS A 90 30.54 -13.69 3.53
CA HIS A 90 30.38 -14.40 4.80
C HIS A 90 31.02 -13.54 5.92
N PRO A 91 30.23 -12.86 6.77
CA PRO A 91 28.80 -12.64 6.65
C PRO A 91 28.45 -11.73 5.46
N TYR A 92 27.19 -11.77 5.01
CA TYR A 92 26.70 -10.82 4.00
C TYR A 92 26.25 -9.51 4.65
N ALA A 93 26.18 -8.43 3.87
CA ALA A 93 25.77 -7.12 4.35
C ALA A 93 24.25 -7.04 4.58
N ALA A 94 23.82 -6.33 5.62
CA ALA A 94 22.43 -5.92 5.79
C ALA A 94 22.00 -4.95 4.69
N ASP A 95 20.69 -4.85 4.45
CA ASP A 95 20.07 -3.98 3.43
C ASP A 95 20.70 -4.10 2.04
N SER A 96 21.05 -5.34 1.64
CA SER A 96 21.80 -5.58 0.42
C SER A 96 21.15 -6.60 -0.51
N VAL A 97 21.46 -6.46 -1.80
CA VAL A 97 21.07 -7.44 -2.82
C VAL A 97 22.34 -7.90 -3.53
N ALA A 98 22.67 -9.18 -3.36
CA ALA A 98 23.80 -9.81 -4.04
C ALA A 98 23.27 -10.82 -5.08
N ILE A 99 23.78 -10.74 -6.31
CA ILE A 99 23.40 -11.65 -7.40
C ILE A 99 24.64 -12.35 -7.94
N ALA A 100 24.60 -13.67 -8.00
CA ALA A 100 25.57 -14.49 -8.68
C ALA A 100 24.92 -15.24 -9.85
N THR A 101 25.72 -15.59 -10.87
CA THR A 101 25.24 -16.32 -12.05
C THR A 101 26.00 -17.63 -12.21
N ILE A 102 25.25 -18.71 -12.40
CA ILE A 102 25.79 -20.03 -12.72
C ILE A 102 25.41 -20.34 -14.17
N ASN A 103 26.43 -20.56 -14.99
CA ASN A 103 26.25 -20.99 -16.38
C ASN A 103 26.60 -22.48 -16.48
N ALA A 104 25.70 -23.27 -17.06
CA ALA A 104 26.01 -24.64 -17.41
C ALA A 104 27.09 -24.69 -18.51
N PRO A 105 27.93 -25.73 -18.53
CA PRO A 105 28.90 -25.93 -19.61
C PRO A 105 28.21 -25.97 -20.99
N GLY A 106 28.87 -25.39 -22.00
CA GLY A 106 28.42 -25.45 -23.39
C GLY A 106 28.56 -26.86 -23.95
N VAL A 107 27.49 -27.64 -23.90
CA VAL A 107 27.41 -29.01 -24.44
C VAL A 107 26.41 -29.10 -25.59
N ASN A 108 26.52 -30.15 -26.40
CA ASN A 108 25.57 -30.47 -27.47
C ASN A 108 25.08 -31.91 -27.30
N PRO A 109 23.76 -32.16 -27.09
CA PRO A 109 22.64 -31.22 -27.01
C PRO A 109 22.75 -30.18 -25.88
N PRO A 110 22.19 -28.97 -26.05
CA PRO A 110 22.31 -27.91 -25.06
C PRO A 110 21.65 -28.28 -23.72
N PRO A 111 22.12 -27.73 -22.60
CA PRO A 111 21.46 -27.87 -21.30
C PRO A 111 19.98 -27.46 -21.35
N LEU A 112 19.12 -28.31 -20.81
CA LEU A 112 17.68 -28.09 -20.67
C LEU A 112 17.36 -27.39 -19.34
N LYS A 113 18.13 -27.69 -18.30
CA LYS A 113 17.95 -27.15 -16.94
C LYS A 113 19.29 -27.03 -16.21
N VAL A 114 19.38 -26.12 -15.25
CA VAL A 114 20.48 -25.98 -14.29
C VAL A 114 19.95 -26.13 -12.87
N LEU A 115 20.64 -26.90 -12.04
CA LEU A 115 20.31 -27.16 -10.65
C LEU A 115 21.53 -26.82 -9.77
N PRO A 116 21.48 -25.77 -8.95
CA PRO A 116 22.53 -25.47 -7.98
C PRO A 116 22.47 -26.44 -6.79
N VAL A 117 23.63 -26.82 -6.24
CA VAL A 117 23.70 -27.60 -5.00
C VAL A 117 24.38 -26.75 -3.92
N PHE A 118 23.59 -26.33 -2.94
CA PHE A 118 24.07 -25.58 -1.79
C PHE A 118 24.82 -26.52 -0.85
N ALA A 119 26.14 -26.36 -0.77
CA ALA A 119 26.96 -27.02 0.24
C ALA A 119 26.55 -26.51 1.63
N THR A 120 26.40 -25.19 1.76
CA THR A 120 25.85 -24.51 2.94
C THR A 120 24.87 -23.42 2.51
N LEU A 121 23.82 -23.25 3.30
CA LEU A 121 22.86 -22.15 3.21
C LEU A 121 22.51 -21.74 4.64
N ASP A 122 22.87 -20.53 5.02
CA ASP A 122 22.66 -19.92 6.32
C ASP A 122 22.18 -18.48 6.07
N VAL A 123 20.89 -18.34 5.79
CA VAL A 123 20.27 -17.07 5.35
C VAL A 123 18.94 -16.90 6.05
N GLY A 124 18.78 -15.76 6.73
CA GLY A 124 17.59 -15.51 7.53
C GLY A 124 17.47 -16.44 8.74
N GLU A 125 16.35 -16.29 9.43
CA GLU A 125 16.05 -17.05 10.63
C GLU A 125 14.54 -17.19 10.82
N VAL A 126 14.16 -18.43 11.12
CA VAL A 126 12.79 -18.78 11.51
C VAL A 126 12.88 -19.34 12.92
N SER A 127 12.15 -18.76 13.87
CA SER A 127 12.16 -19.12 15.29
C SER A 127 10.88 -19.85 15.68
N LEU A 128 11.02 -20.93 16.46
CA LEU A 128 9.91 -21.63 17.12
C LEU A 128 9.65 -20.98 18.48
N GLU A 129 8.54 -20.26 18.63
CA GLU A 129 8.07 -19.77 19.92
C GLU A 129 6.63 -20.27 20.16
N ASN A 130 6.39 -20.94 21.28
CA ASN A 130 5.05 -21.46 21.66
C ASN A 130 4.34 -22.34 20.60
N ASN A 131 5.10 -23.16 19.86
CA ASN A 131 4.61 -23.95 18.71
C ASN A 131 4.15 -23.12 17.49
N ASP A 132 4.38 -21.81 17.49
CA ASP A 132 4.25 -20.96 16.32
C ASP A 132 5.64 -20.64 15.77
N LEU A 133 5.80 -20.78 14.46
CA LEU A 133 7.08 -20.55 13.78
C LEU A 133 7.03 -19.18 13.11
N SER A 134 7.73 -18.21 13.69
CA SER A 134 7.82 -16.85 13.18
C SER A 134 9.10 -16.63 12.39
N ILE A 135 9.02 -15.86 11.30
CA ILE A 135 10.22 -15.37 10.61
C ILE A 135 10.76 -14.17 11.41
N ILE A 136 11.87 -14.36 12.10
CA ILE A 136 12.52 -13.30 12.91
C ILE A 136 13.61 -12.56 12.13
N ASP A 137 14.12 -13.17 11.06
CA ASP A 137 14.99 -12.53 10.08
C ASP A 137 14.56 -13.00 8.68
N ASN A 138 13.91 -12.10 7.94
CA ASN A 138 13.35 -12.39 6.62
C ASN A 138 14.34 -12.21 5.45
N ASP A 139 15.62 -12.47 5.70
CA ASP A 139 16.60 -12.62 4.63
C ASP A 139 16.37 -13.91 3.84
N GLN A 140 16.47 -13.84 2.51
CA GLN A 140 16.15 -14.98 1.66
C GLN A 140 17.11 -15.13 0.47
N VAL A 141 17.36 -16.38 0.07
CA VAL A 141 18.03 -16.74 -1.19
C VAL A 141 17.01 -17.18 -2.22
N GLN A 142 17.03 -16.56 -3.39
CA GLN A 142 16.16 -16.86 -4.50
C GLN A 142 16.95 -17.41 -5.69
N LEU A 143 16.39 -18.44 -6.33
CA LEU A 143 16.85 -18.90 -7.63
C LEU A 143 16.01 -18.21 -8.70
N LEU A 144 16.65 -17.53 -9.63
CA LEU A 144 16.02 -16.83 -10.73
C LEU A 144 16.33 -17.51 -12.07
N ASP A 145 15.37 -17.45 -12.98
CA ASP A 145 15.59 -17.83 -14.38
C ASP A 145 16.41 -16.79 -15.16
N ALA A 146 16.59 -17.03 -16.47
CA ALA A 146 17.34 -16.15 -17.35
C ALA A 146 16.71 -14.76 -17.51
N ASP A 147 15.38 -14.66 -17.35
CA ASP A 147 14.62 -13.41 -17.41
C ASP A 147 14.64 -12.67 -16.06
N GLY A 148 15.19 -13.29 -15.01
CA GLY A 148 15.28 -12.73 -13.66
C GLY A 148 14.04 -12.99 -12.81
N LEU A 149 13.14 -13.87 -13.24
CA LEU A 149 11.94 -14.22 -12.49
C LEU A 149 12.26 -15.27 -11.41
N PRO A 150 11.77 -15.10 -10.18
CA PRO A 150 11.95 -16.10 -9.12
C PRO A 150 11.32 -17.44 -9.45
N VAL A 151 12.08 -18.52 -9.24
CA VAL A 151 11.68 -19.91 -9.45
C VAL A 151 11.55 -20.66 -8.12
N ALA A 152 12.37 -20.30 -7.13
CA ALA A 152 12.34 -20.88 -5.79
C ALA A 152 12.95 -19.90 -4.79
N THR A 153 12.59 -20.05 -3.52
CA THR A 153 13.11 -19.22 -2.44
C THR A 153 13.50 -20.07 -1.23
N TYR A 154 14.56 -19.68 -0.52
CA TYR A 154 15.13 -20.44 0.58
C TYR A 154 15.46 -19.51 1.75
N ILE A 155 15.10 -19.97 2.95
CA ILE A 155 15.33 -19.31 4.24
C ILE A 155 15.75 -20.37 5.26
N GLY A 156 16.52 -19.96 6.27
CA GLY A 156 16.98 -20.78 7.38
C GLY A 156 18.42 -21.27 7.21
N ASN A 157 18.77 -22.26 8.05
CA ASN A 157 20.11 -22.85 8.10
C ASN A 157 20.07 -24.34 7.76
N ARG A 158 20.71 -24.71 6.65
CA ARG A 158 20.77 -26.08 6.15
C ARG A 158 22.05 -26.31 5.32
N SER A 159 22.39 -27.57 5.10
CA SER A 159 23.56 -27.97 4.30
C SER A 159 23.23 -29.10 3.33
N ASN A 160 24.01 -29.21 2.25
CA ASN A 160 23.89 -30.25 1.22
C ASN A 160 22.51 -30.33 0.54
N ILE A 161 21.97 -29.19 0.17
CA ILE A 161 20.63 -29.08 -0.43
C ILE A 161 20.73 -28.96 -1.93
N ARG A 162 19.88 -29.71 -2.63
CA ARG A 162 19.63 -29.52 -4.06
C ARG A 162 18.62 -28.38 -4.23
N GLY A 163 19.05 -27.28 -4.83
CA GLY A 163 18.15 -26.21 -5.21
C GLY A 163 17.18 -26.64 -6.31
N ALA A 164 16.20 -25.79 -6.60
CA ALA A 164 15.25 -26.02 -7.68
C ALA A 164 15.95 -26.02 -9.05
N ALA A 165 15.51 -26.92 -9.93
CA ALA A 165 15.96 -26.93 -11.31
C ALA A 165 15.34 -25.76 -12.08
N VAL A 166 16.19 -24.91 -12.64
CA VAL A 166 15.79 -23.76 -13.46
C VAL A 166 15.91 -24.14 -14.94
N VAL A 167 14.85 -23.90 -15.73
CA VAL A 167 14.86 -24.21 -17.17
C VAL A 167 15.86 -23.29 -17.89
N GLY A 168 16.67 -23.88 -18.77
CA GLY A 168 17.70 -23.20 -19.53
C GLY A 168 19.12 -23.64 -19.17
N SER A 169 20.08 -22.85 -19.65
CA SER A 169 21.52 -23.04 -19.41
C SER A 169 22.10 -22.12 -18.35
N GLN A 170 21.26 -21.27 -17.73
CA GLN A 170 21.68 -20.30 -16.72
C GLN A 170 20.70 -20.31 -15.55
N VAL A 171 21.25 -20.17 -14.33
CA VAL A 171 20.49 -19.82 -13.12
C VAL A 171 21.19 -18.64 -12.43
N ARG A 172 20.41 -17.70 -11.89
CA ARG A 172 20.94 -16.64 -11.03
C ARG A 172 20.54 -16.91 -9.59
N VAL A 173 21.48 -16.70 -8.68
CA VAL A 173 21.28 -16.85 -7.23
C VAL A 173 21.27 -15.45 -6.64
N ARG A 174 20.10 -15.00 -6.16
CA ARG A 174 19.90 -13.70 -5.53
C ARG A 174 19.79 -13.87 -4.01
N LEU A 175 20.65 -13.23 -3.25
CA LEU A 175 20.51 -13.05 -1.81
C LEU A 175 19.97 -11.64 -1.56
N LYS A 176 18.81 -11.53 -0.93
CA LYS A 176 18.19 -10.25 -0.55
C LYS A 176 18.10 -10.21 0.97
N SER A 177 18.76 -9.23 1.58
CA SER A 177 18.72 -8.99 3.02
C SER A 177 17.95 -7.73 3.40
N ASN A 178 17.40 -7.72 4.61
CA ASN A 178 16.78 -6.57 5.26
C ASN A 178 17.77 -5.93 6.28
N ALA A 179 17.29 -5.03 7.13
CA ALA A 179 18.12 -4.32 8.10
C ALA A 179 18.52 -5.16 9.34
N SER A 180 17.86 -6.30 9.54
CA SER A 180 18.08 -7.25 10.63
C SER A 180 19.04 -8.36 10.21
N GLY A 181 19.69 -8.98 11.20
CA GLY A 181 20.48 -10.19 11.00
C GLY A 181 21.83 -9.97 10.30
N GLN A 182 22.79 -10.83 10.66
CA GLN A 182 23.98 -11.09 9.85
C GLN A 182 24.22 -12.60 9.88
N ARG A 183 23.95 -13.28 8.77
CA ARG A 183 24.20 -14.71 8.60
C ARG A 183 25.33 -14.96 7.60
N ASN A 184 25.76 -16.21 7.48
CA ASN A 184 26.91 -16.53 6.65
C ASN A 184 26.59 -16.59 5.15
N GLY A 185 25.33 -16.62 4.74
CA GLY A 185 24.98 -16.63 3.33
C GLY A 185 24.98 -18.05 2.75
N TYR A 186 25.54 -18.23 1.55
CA TYR A 186 25.54 -19.51 0.88
C TYR A 186 26.88 -19.87 0.26
N THR A 187 27.17 -21.17 0.24
CA THR A 187 28.24 -21.76 -0.58
C THR A 187 27.67 -22.81 -1.50
N ILE A 188 28.02 -22.72 -2.78
CA ILE A 188 27.75 -23.71 -3.83
C ILE A 188 29.12 -24.20 -4.27
N SER A 189 29.34 -25.52 -4.23
CA SER A 189 30.60 -26.13 -4.68
C SER A 189 30.43 -26.83 -6.03
N VAL A 190 29.23 -27.37 -6.26
CA VAL A 190 28.88 -28.09 -7.48
C VAL A 190 27.47 -27.69 -7.91
N SER A 191 27.22 -27.77 -9.20
CA SER A 191 25.89 -27.70 -9.77
C SER A 191 25.69 -28.87 -10.72
N SER A 192 24.46 -29.12 -11.15
CA SER A 192 24.16 -30.11 -12.19
C SER A 192 23.38 -29.47 -13.32
N TYR A 193 23.58 -29.95 -14.54
CA TYR A 193 22.72 -29.61 -15.66
C TYR A 193 22.04 -30.87 -16.21
N LEU A 194 20.83 -30.71 -16.71
CA LEU A 194 20.08 -31.77 -17.39
C LEU A 194 20.25 -31.59 -18.90
N ALA A 195 20.66 -32.63 -19.62
CA ALA A 195 20.74 -32.59 -21.08
C ALA A 195 20.28 -33.92 -21.69
N PHE A 196 19.79 -33.88 -22.93
CA PHE A 196 19.56 -35.11 -23.68
C PHE A 196 20.89 -35.81 -24.00
N PRO A 197 20.93 -37.16 -24.06
CA PRO A 197 22.14 -37.88 -24.42
C PRO A 197 22.63 -37.48 -25.81
N ALA A 198 23.96 -37.42 -26.02
CA ALA A 198 24.56 -37.05 -27.30
C ALA A 198 24.12 -37.97 -28.47
N ALA A 199 23.88 -39.26 -28.18
CA ALA A 199 23.38 -40.22 -29.15
C ALA A 199 21.90 -39.99 -29.55
N SER A 200 21.21 -39.05 -28.90
CA SER A 200 19.78 -38.83 -29.07
C SER A 200 19.55 -37.54 -29.86
N ALA A 201 18.91 -37.67 -31.03
CA ALA A 201 18.52 -36.52 -31.85
C ALA A 201 17.37 -35.75 -31.18
N PHE A 202 17.69 -34.71 -30.41
CA PHE A 202 16.71 -33.91 -29.65
C PHE A 202 15.72 -33.13 -30.52
N ASN A 203 16.12 -32.84 -31.76
CA ASN A 203 15.30 -32.21 -32.79
C ASN A 203 14.37 -33.20 -33.52
N VAL A 204 14.43 -34.49 -33.20
CA VAL A 204 13.55 -35.51 -33.75
C VAL A 204 12.49 -35.88 -32.73
N THR A 205 11.24 -35.91 -33.19
CA THR A 205 10.10 -36.34 -32.39
C THR A 205 10.26 -37.80 -31.97
N ASN A 206 10.14 -38.09 -30.66
CA ASN A 206 10.15 -39.47 -30.17
C ASN A 206 8.81 -40.19 -30.49
N ASN A 207 7.68 -39.50 -30.33
CA ASN A 207 6.34 -40.01 -30.63
C ASN A 207 5.40 -38.89 -31.12
N LEU A 208 4.44 -39.23 -31.99
CA LEU A 208 3.45 -38.26 -32.50
C LEU A 208 2.50 -37.74 -31.40
N THR A 209 2.29 -38.54 -30.35
CA THR A 209 1.49 -38.19 -29.17
C THR A 209 2.24 -38.59 -27.91
N SER A 210 2.23 -37.72 -26.89
CA SER A 210 2.81 -38.01 -25.57
C SER A 210 1.80 -37.72 -24.47
N THR A 211 1.68 -38.64 -23.51
CA THR A 211 0.84 -38.50 -22.32
C THR A 211 1.65 -38.89 -21.10
N PHE A 212 1.61 -38.05 -20.07
CA PHE A 212 2.16 -38.35 -18.76
C PHE A 212 1.25 -37.78 -17.67
N THR A 213 1.32 -38.43 -16.51
CA THR A 213 0.57 -38.08 -15.30
C THR A 213 1.57 -37.90 -14.18
N TRP A 214 1.59 -36.74 -13.52
CA TRP A 214 2.34 -36.57 -12.27
C TRP A 214 1.69 -37.43 -11.19
N ALA A 215 2.40 -38.44 -10.68
CA ALA A 215 1.90 -39.38 -9.66
C ALA A 215 3.01 -39.64 -8.63
N GLY A 216 2.61 -39.98 -7.39
CA GLY A 216 3.53 -40.14 -6.24
C GLY A 216 4.63 -41.20 -6.39
N GLU A 217 4.52 -42.12 -7.36
CA GLU A 217 5.59 -43.08 -7.69
C GLU A 217 6.75 -42.45 -8.49
N HIS A 218 6.59 -41.22 -8.98
CA HIS A 218 7.63 -40.41 -9.61
C HIS A 218 7.88 -39.14 -8.77
N SER A 219 8.70 -39.30 -7.72
CA SER A 219 9.11 -38.26 -6.75
C SER A 219 7.96 -37.55 -6.00
N ILE A 220 7.97 -37.73 -4.69
CA ILE A 220 7.04 -37.14 -3.73
C ILE A 220 7.13 -35.60 -3.80
N ASP A 221 5.95 -34.95 -3.65
CA ASP A 221 5.66 -33.50 -3.63
C ASP A 221 5.37 -32.82 -4.98
N GLY A 222 4.21 -33.15 -5.57
CA GLY A 222 3.49 -32.27 -6.47
C GLY A 222 2.18 -31.84 -5.80
N THR A 223 2.15 -30.66 -5.20
CA THR A 223 0.93 -30.09 -4.61
C THR A 223 0.29 -29.12 -5.58
N ASN A 224 -1.05 -29.13 -5.57
CA ASN A 224 -1.94 -28.56 -6.58
C ASN A 224 -1.62 -27.11 -6.95
N GLY A 225 -1.62 -26.82 -8.26
CA GLY A 225 -1.63 -25.44 -8.75
C GLY A 225 -3.07 -24.91 -8.83
N PRO A 226 -3.34 -23.65 -8.45
CA PRO A 226 -4.68 -23.08 -8.54
C PRO A 226 -5.11 -22.94 -10.01
N ASN A 227 -6.27 -23.51 -10.32
CA ASN A 227 -7.00 -23.21 -11.55
C ASN A 227 -7.80 -21.92 -11.32
N ALA A 228 -7.44 -20.83 -11.99
CA ALA A 228 -8.34 -19.68 -12.16
C ALA A 228 -8.13 -19.02 -13.52
N GLY A 229 -9.23 -18.86 -14.26
CA GLY A 229 -9.28 -18.10 -15.50
C GLY A 229 -9.62 -16.64 -15.20
N GLY A 230 -8.69 -15.76 -15.56
CA GLY A 230 -8.97 -14.37 -15.93
C GLY A 230 -9.43 -13.42 -14.82
N ALA A 231 -8.49 -12.89 -14.04
CA ALA A 231 -8.39 -11.47 -13.66
C ALA A 231 -7.09 -11.22 -12.86
N ALA A 232 -6.62 -9.97 -12.84
CA ALA A 232 -5.24 -9.50 -12.58
C ALA A 232 -4.22 -9.95 -13.65
N LYS A 233 -3.43 -9.01 -14.20
CA LYS A 233 -2.30 -9.34 -15.08
C LYS A 233 -1.17 -9.93 -14.22
N ILE A 234 -1.37 -11.14 -13.73
CA ILE A 234 -0.31 -11.98 -13.19
C ILE A 234 0.44 -12.53 -14.40
N ASP A 235 1.46 -11.79 -14.83
CA ASP A 235 2.30 -12.11 -15.99
C ASP A 235 3.60 -12.83 -15.59
N ARG A 236 3.83 -13.00 -14.29
CA ARG A 236 4.96 -13.72 -13.70
C ARG A 236 4.48 -14.80 -12.72
N PRO A 237 5.16 -15.95 -12.68
CA PRO A 237 4.86 -16.98 -11.70
C PRO A 237 5.28 -16.53 -10.30
N VAL A 238 4.49 -16.92 -9.29
CA VAL A 238 4.89 -16.81 -7.89
C VAL A 238 5.71 -18.04 -7.48
N PRO A 239 6.89 -17.89 -6.85
CA PRO A 239 7.63 -19.01 -6.32
C PRO A 239 6.90 -19.60 -5.09
N VAL A 240 6.75 -20.92 -5.08
CA VAL A 240 6.04 -21.67 -4.05
C VAL A 240 6.99 -22.67 -3.42
N MET A 241 7.17 -22.59 -2.10
CA MET A 241 7.97 -23.51 -1.32
C MET A 241 7.09 -24.45 -0.53
N ALA A 242 7.02 -25.71 -0.98
CA ALA A 242 6.42 -26.78 -0.19
C ALA A 242 7.43 -27.30 0.85
N ARG A 243 6.91 -27.69 2.01
CA ARG A 243 7.71 -28.20 3.14
C ARG A 243 8.74 -27.21 3.66
N ALA A 244 8.38 -25.92 3.70
CA ALA A 244 9.16 -24.93 4.43
C ALA A 244 9.29 -25.38 5.91
N GLY A 245 10.46 -25.27 6.53
CA GLY A 245 10.72 -25.91 7.85
C GLY A 245 12.19 -25.94 8.25
N PRO A 246 12.59 -26.65 9.32
CA PRO A 246 11.86 -27.79 9.91
C PRO A 246 10.77 -27.43 10.93
N GLY A 247 9.66 -28.17 10.91
CA GLY A 247 8.58 -28.12 11.90
C GLY A 247 7.57 -26.98 11.71
N LEU A 248 7.54 -26.31 10.55
CA LEU A 248 6.68 -25.14 10.31
C LEU A 248 5.22 -25.57 10.32
N ALA A 249 4.51 -25.15 11.36
CA ALA A 249 3.09 -25.39 11.57
C ALA A 249 2.24 -24.23 11.00
N ASN A 250 2.63 -23.70 9.85
CA ASN A 250 1.90 -22.61 9.20
C ASN A 250 2.07 -22.63 7.66
N ALA A 251 1.23 -21.88 6.96
CA ALA A 251 1.40 -21.48 5.57
C ALA A 251 1.21 -19.97 5.45
N PHE A 252 1.88 -19.34 4.50
CA PHE A 252 1.79 -17.89 4.32
C PHE A 252 2.21 -17.44 2.93
N TYR A 253 1.63 -16.33 2.49
CA TYR A 253 2.18 -15.44 1.48
C TYR A 253 3.06 -14.35 2.12
N ASP A 254 4.28 -14.19 1.63
CA ASP A 254 5.18 -13.11 2.03
C ASP A 254 5.11 -11.96 1.00
N PRO A 255 4.47 -10.82 1.31
CA PRO A 255 4.39 -9.67 0.40
C PRO A 255 5.74 -8.94 0.21
N VAL A 256 6.69 -9.08 1.14
CA VAL A 256 8.01 -8.42 1.06
C VAL A 256 8.93 -9.15 0.08
N GLN A 257 8.84 -10.48 0.05
CA GLN A 257 9.67 -11.33 -0.80
C GLN A 257 8.92 -11.83 -2.06
N GLY A 258 7.58 -11.73 -2.05
CA GLY A 258 6.69 -12.12 -3.12
C GLY A 258 6.67 -13.63 -3.35
N ASN A 259 6.54 -14.43 -2.28
CA ASN A 259 6.55 -15.90 -2.35
C ASN A 259 5.51 -16.55 -1.45
N LEU A 260 5.18 -17.81 -1.74
CA LEU A 260 4.32 -18.63 -0.89
C LEU A 260 5.17 -19.70 -0.21
N SER A 261 4.89 -19.95 1.06
CA SER A 261 5.53 -21.00 1.85
C SER A 261 4.47 -21.87 2.52
N PHE A 262 4.62 -23.19 2.39
CA PHE A 262 3.77 -24.17 3.05
C PHE A 262 4.61 -25.03 3.97
N GLY A 263 4.28 -25.00 5.26
CA GLY A 263 5.03 -25.68 6.30
C GLY A 263 5.11 -27.20 6.16
N ASP A 264 6.18 -27.78 6.70
CA ASP A 264 6.44 -29.21 6.70
C ASP A 264 5.85 -29.97 7.89
N PHE A 265 5.25 -29.27 8.87
CA PHE A 265 4.57 -29.91 10.00
C PHE A 265 3.45 -30.83 9.49
N ASN A 266 3.62 -32.14 9.70
CA ASN A 266 2.74 -33.21 9.21
C ASN A 266 2.38 -33.14 7.70
N SER A 267 3.05 -32.29 6.91
CA SER A 267 2.77 -32.04 5.49
C SER A 267 1.34 -31.56 5.17
N VAL A 268 0.62 -31.00 6.15
CA VAL A 268 -0.83 -30.82 6.07
C VAL A 268 -1.25 -29.64 5.20
N PHE A 269 -0.52 -28.52 5.27
CA PHE A 269 -0.89 -27.27 4.61
C PHE A 269 -0.88 -27.38 3.08
N ALA A 270 0.12 -28.07 2.52
CA ALA A 270 0.22 -28.29 1.08
C ALA A 270 -0.73 -29.39 0.57
N GLN A 271 -1.49 -30.06 1.43
CA GLN A 271 -2.48 -31.08 1.07
C GLN A 271 -3.92 -30.57 1.10
N ASP A 272 -4.16 -29.42 1.74
CA ASP A 272 -5.48 -28.81 1.84
C ASP A 272 -5.63 -27.71 0.79
N ALA A 273 -6.43 -27.95 -0.25
CA ALA A 273 -6.60 -27.00 -1.36
C ALA A 273 -7.17 -25.66 -0.89
N THR A 274 -7.98 -25.64 0.17
CA THR A 274 -8.53 -24.39 0.71
C THR A 274 -7.42 -23.51 1.30
N VAL A 275 -6.38 -24.09 1.90
CA VAL A 275 -5.20 -23.37 2.38
C VAL A 275 -4.36 -22.88 1.20
N ILE A 276 -4.10 -23.74 0.21
CA ILE A 276 -3.33 -23.35 -0.98
C ILE A 276 -3.97 -22.18 -1.72
N HIS A 277 -5.29 -22.22 -1.90
CA HIS A 277 -6.03 -21.17 -2.58
C HIS A 277 -6.06 -19.88 -1.75
N HIS A 278 -6.19 -19.98 -0.43
CA HIS A 278 -6.12 -18.83 0.48
C HIS A 278 -4.78 -18.08 0.33
N GLU A 279 -3.64 -18.77 0.43
CA GLU A 279 -2.32 -18.15 0.24
C GLU A 279 -2.11 -17.55 -1.15
N TYR A 280 -2.62 -18.22 -2.19
CA TYR A 280 -2.53 -17.70 -3.55
C TYR A 280 -3.40 -16.45 -3.74
N VAL A 281 -4.54 -16.36 -3.07
CA VAL A 281 -5.40 -15.17 -3.14
C VAL A 281 -4.71 -13.98 -2.45
N HIS A 282 -3.97 -14.16 -1.36
CA HIS A 282 -3.14 -13.08 -0.81
C HIS A 282 -2.17 -12.51 -1.87
N PHE A 283 -1.49 -13.37 -2.62
CA PHE A 283 -0.65 -12.91 -3.74
C PHE A 283 -1.45 -12.12 -4.80
N VAL A 284 -2.65 -12.58 -5.16
CA VAL A 284 -3.53 -11.88 -6.11
C VAL A 284 -3.94 -10.51 -5.58
N VAL A 285 -4.36 -10.42 -4.32
CA VAL A 285 -4.77 -9.19 -3.62
C VAL A 285 -3.63 -8.18 -3.61
N ASP A 286 -2.42 -8.63 -3.26
CA ASP A 286 -1.21 -7.82 -3.23
C ASP A 286 -0.82 -7.24 -4.61
N GLN A 287 -1.26 -7.87 -5.72
CA GLN A 287 -1.09 -7.30 -7.06
C GLN A 287 -2.08 -6.15 -7.37
N VAL A 288 -3.12 -5.96 -6.55
CA VAL A 288 -4.10 -4.88 -6.69
C VAL A 288 -3.78 -3.76 -5.71
N PHE A 289 -3.64 -4.08 -4.42
CA PHE A 289 -3.39 -3.13 -3.35
C PHE A 289 -2.53 -3.76 -2.24
N PRO A 290 -1.67 -2.97 -1.57
CA PRO A 290 -0.71 -3.51 -0.61
C PRO A 290 -1.43 -4.10 0.59
N ILE A 291 -0.94 -5.25 1.05
CA ILE A 291 -1.43 -5.89 2.26
C ILE A 291 -0.78 -5.23 3.47
N VAL A 292 -1.61 -4.72 4.38
CA VAL A 292 -1.20 -4.22 5.69
C VAL A 292 -1.75 -5.19 6.75
N ASN A 293 -0.87 -5.96 7.40
CA ASN A 293 -1.25 -7.09 8.28
C ASN A 293 -1.67 -6.66 9.69
N PHE A 294 -2.51 -5.64 9.82
CA PHE A 294 -3.13 -5.25 11.08
C PHE A 294 -4.44 -4.50 10.85
N GLY A 295 -5.26 -4.37 11.89
CA GLY A 295 -6.53 -3.63 11.84
C GLY A 295 -7.55 -4.23 10.86
N GLN A 296 -8.55 -3.42 10.50
CA GLN A 296 -9.59 -3.84 9.55
C GLN A 296 -9.03 -4.13 8.15
N HIS A 297 -7.96 -3.43 7.74
CA HIS A 297 -7.30 -3.67 6.45
C HIS A 297 -6.75 -5.10 6.34
N GLY A 298 -6.03 -5.57 7.36
CA GLY A 298 -5.52 -6.94 7.42
C GLY A 298 -6.65 -7.96 7.46
N ALA A 299 -7.69 -7.69 8.26
CA ALA A 299 -8.88 -8.54 8.33
C ALA A 299 -9.63 -8.65 6.99
N ILE A 300 -9.71 -7.58 6.20
CA ILE A 300 -10.27 -7.61 4.84
C ILE A 300 -9.41 -8.49 3.93
N SER A 301 -8.07 -8.42 4.02
CA SER A 301 -7.20 -9.30 3.24
C SER A 301 -7.48 -10.78 3.54
N GLU A 302 -7.56 -11.15 4.82
CA GLU A 302 -7.94 -12.50 5.26
C GLU A 302 -9.33 -12.91 4.74
N ALA A 303 -10.30 -12.00 4.84
CA ALA A 303 -11.67 -12.25 4.42
C ALA A 303 -11.79 -12.53 2.92
N ILE A 304 -11.03 -11.79 2.10
CA ILE A 304 -10.99 -11.95 0.65
C ILE A 304 -10.29 -13.25 0.27
N ALA A 305 -9.20 -13.61 0.96
CA ALA A 305 -8.50 -14.88 0.78
C ALA A 305 -9.40 -16.07 1.08
N ASP A 306 -10.11 -16.03 2.20
CA ASP A 306 -11.13 -17.01 2.57
C ASP A 306 -12.28 -17.08 1.55
N TYR A 307 -12.84 -15.93 1.15
CA TYR A 307 -13.96 -15.89 0.23
C TYR A 307 -13.63 -16.52 -1.13
N PHE A 308 -12.51 -16.13 -1.75
CA PHE A 308 -12.13 -16.69 -3.06
C PHE A 308 -11.60 -18.12 -2.97
N SER A 309 -11.00 -18.50 -1.85
CA SER A 309 -10.69 -19.91 -1.58
C SER A 309 -11.97 -20.74 -1.55
N ALA A 310 -12.96 -20.31 -0.76
CA ALA A 310 -14.25 -20.97 -0.66
C ALA A 310 -15.03 -20.97 -1.98
N SER A 311 -15.10 -19.84 -2.67
CA SER A 311 -15.90 -19.70 -3.89
C SER A 311 -15.32 -20.48 -5.07
N SER A 312 -13.99 -20.59 -5.16
CA SER A 312 -13.30 -21.35 -6.21
C SER A 312 -13.43 -22.87 -6.05
N LEU A 313 -13.64 -23.35 -4.82
CA LEU A 313 -13.84 -24.77 -4.52
C LEU A 313 -15.31 -25.12 -4.26
N ASP A 314 -16.20 -24.12 -4.24
CA ASP A 314 -17.61 -24.19 -3.84
C ASP A 314 -17.80 -24.84 -2.45
N LEU A 315 -16.96 -24.42 -1.49
CA LEU A 315 -16.88 -24.97 -0.15
C LEU A 315 -16.68 -23.88 0.90
N PRO A 316 -17.60 -23.71 1.88
CA PRO A 316 -17.51 -22.60 2.82
C PRO A 316 -16.52 -22.82 3.98
N SER A 317 -16.08 -24.06 4.21
CA SER A 317 -15.16 -24.40 5.30
C SER A 317 -13.70 -24.30 4.84
N ILE A 318 -12.89 -23.51 5.54
CA ILE A 318 -11.46 -23.30 5.25
C ILE A 318 -10.59 -24.14 6.18
N GLY A 319 -9.55 -24.77 5.64
CA GLY A 319 -8.59 -25.58 6.40
C GLY A 319 -9.21 -26.84 7.01
N GLY A 320 -10.22 -27.43 6.36
CA GLY A 320 -10.98 -28.56 6.89
C GLY A 320 -10.15 -29.81 7.19
N PHE A 321 -9.11 -30.07 6.40
CA PHE A 321 -8.16 -31.17 6.65
C PHE A 321 -7.07 -30.73 7.61
N THR A 322 -6.54 -29.52 7.41
CA THR A 322 -5.49 -28.95 8.25
C THR A 322 -5.92 -28.86 9.72
N GLY A 323 -7.08 -28.27 10.02
CA GLY A 323 -7.59 -28.11 11.38
C GLY A 323 -7.77 -29.44 12.12
N ARG A 324 -8.26 -30.49 11.44
CA ARG A 324 -8.38 -31.83 12.03
C ARG A 324 -7.05 -32.42 12.48
N GLN A 325 -5.94 -32.08 11.82
CA GLN A 325 -4.60 -32.51 12.21
C GLN A 325 -4.10 -31.80 13.46
N PHE A 326 -4.66 -30.62 13.77
CA PHE A 326 -4.46 -29.89 15.02
C PHE A 326 -5.54 -30.19 16.07
N GLY A 327 -6.41 -31.18 15.85
CA GLY A 327 -7.48 -31.56 16.77
C GLY A 327 -8.70 -30.65 16.76
N SER A 328 -8.83 -29.76 15.77
CA SER A 328 -9.99 -28.88 15.57
C SER A 328 -10.84 -29.33 14.37
N GLY A 329 -11.92 -28.59 14.08
CA GLY A 329 -12.75 -28.79 12.89
C GLY A 329 -12.11 -28.23 11.62
N SER A 330 -12.87 -27.47 10.84
CA SER A 330 -12.28 -26.49 9.95
C SER A 330 -11.63 -25.37 10.76
N LEU A 331 -10.62 -24.73 10.19
CA LEU A 331 -10.00 -23.54 10.80
C LEU A 331 -11.01 -22.38 10.82
N ARG A 332 -11.75 -22.19 9.73
CA ARG A 332 -12.79 -21.16 9.61
C ARG A 332 -14.01 -21.68 8.83
N GLU A 333 -15.14 -21.00 9.02
CA GLU A 333 -16.43 -21.35 8.41
C GLU A 333 -17.16 -20.07 7.95
N LEU A 334 -17.48 -20.01 6.65
CA LEU A 334 -18.10 -18.87 5.99
C LEU A 334 -19.63 -18.99 5.91
N ASP A 335 -20.18 -20.20 5.90
CA ASP A 335 -21.63 -20.43 5.91
C ASP A 335 -22.14 -20.55 7.34
N CYS A 336 -22.10 -19.44 8.07
CA CYS A 336 -22.50 -19.41 9.47
C CYS A 336 -24.02 -19.58 9.66
N ALA A 337 -24.81 -19.27 8.62
CA ALA A 337 -26.25 -19.51 8.62
C ALA A 337 -26.56 -21.01 8.68
N ALA A 338 -25.81 -21.83 7.95
CA ALA A 338 -25.89 -23.28 8.05
C ALA A 338 -25.11 -23.85 9.25
N ASN A 339 -24.01 -23.19 9.65
CA ASN A 339 -23.06 -23.67 10.65
C ASN A 339 -22.74 -22.57 11.69
N PRO A 340 -23.64 -22.29 12.64
CA PRO A 340 -23.47 -21.20 13.62
C PRO A 340 -22.27 -21.44 14.57
N PRO A 341 -21.72 -20.39 15.22
CA PRO A 341 -22.23 -19.02 15.26
C PRO A 341 -21.68 -18.07 14.17
N CYS A 342 -22.50 -17.08 13.78
CA CYS A 342 -22.08 -15.95 12.96
C CYS A 342 -21.30 -14.93 13.79
N GLN A 343 -20.28 -14.30 13.16
CA GLN A 343 -19.48 -13.23 13.76
C GLN A 343 -20.14 -11.88 13.48
N LEU A 344 -20.19 -11.02 14.48
CA LEU A 344 -20.91 -9.74 14.45
C LEU A 344 -19.98 -8.58 14.82
N PHE A 345 -19.93 -7.57 13.98
CA PHE A 345 -19.26 -6.30 14.23
C PHE A 345 -20.16 -5.37 15.06
N PRO A 346 -19.64 -4.65 16.08
CA PRO A 346 -18.30 -4.75 16.64
C PRO A 346 -18.18 -5.78 17.78
N SER A 347 -19.24 -6.53 18.12
CA SER A 347 -19.26 -7.41 19.31
C SER A 347 -18.22 -8.53 19.32
N ASN A 348 -17.75 -8.97 18.16
CA ASN A 348 -16.69 -9.96 17.99
C ASN A 348 -15.38 -9.35 17.49
N TRP A 349 -15.28 -8.02 17.41
CA TRP A 349 -14.08 -7.33 16.97
C TRP A 349 -13.04 -7.32 18.09
N SER A 350 -11.89 -7.95 17.80
CA SER A 350 -10.87 -8.28 18.80
C SER A 350 -9.48 -7.73 18.46
N GLY A 351 -9.26 -7.30 17.21
CA GLY A 351 -7.95 -6.91 16.69
C GLY A 351 -7.15 -8.09 16.12
N ALA A 352 -7.65 -9.32 16.23
CA ALA A 352 -7.06 -10.50 15.62
C ALA A 352 -7.56 -10.64 14.17
N ILE A 353 -6.73 -10.23 13.20
CA ILE A 353 -7.11 -10.15 11.78
C ILE A 353 -7.76 -11.43 11.22
N HIS A 354 -7.30 -12.60 11.64
CA HIS A 354 -7.83 -13.90 11.18
C HIS A 354 -9.25 -14.18 11.69
N GLU A 355 -9.58 -13.74 12.91
CA GLU A 355 -10.93 -13.88 13.47
C GLU A 355 -11.84 -12.75 13.00
N ASP A 356 -11.31 -11.53 12.96
CA ASP A 356 -12.07 -10.35 12.60
C ASP A 356 -12.48 -10.39 11.11
N GLY A 357 -11.64 -10.95 10.24
CA GLY A 357 -11.95 -11.12 8.81
C GLY A 357 -13.18 -12.00 8.54
N ARG A 358 -13.59 -12.85 9.50
CA ARG A 358 -14.76 -13.71 9.38
C ARG A 358 -16.07 -12.93 9.26
N MET A 359 -16.15 -11.74 9.87
CA MET A 359 -17.34 -10.88 9.75
C MET A 359 -17.59 -10.49 8.30
N VAL A 360 -16.52 -10.11 7.59
CA VAL A 360 -16.59 -9.76 6.17
C VAL A 360 -16.77 -11.01 5.30
N SER A 361 -16.00 -12.09 5.53
CA SER A 361 -16.08 -13.27 4.65
C SER A 361 -17.43 -13.99 4.76
N GLN A 362 -18.06 -14.02 5.93
CA GLN A 362 -19.43 -14.52 6.11
C GLN A 362 -20.45 -13.63 5.37
N SER A 363 -20.38 -12.30 5.51
CA SER A 363 -21.23 -11.39 4.72
C SER A 363 -21.10 -11.59 3.21
N LEU A 364 -19.87 -11.79 2.71
CA LEU A 364 -19.61 -12.05 1.30
C LEU A 364 -20.17 -13.40 0.84
N TRP A 365 -20.05 -14.44 1.67
CA TRP A 365 -20.60 -15.76 1.37
C TRP A 365 -22.13 -15.75 1.35
N GLU A 366 -22.78 -15.12 2.33
CA GLU A 366 -24.24 -14.96 2.34
C GLU A 366 -24.74 -14.11 1.17
N MET A 367 -23.99 -13.08 0.77
CA MET A 367 -24.26 -12.30 -0.45
C MET A 367 -24.20 -13.20 -1.69
N ARG A 368 -23.17 -14.06 -1.80
CA ARG A 368 -23.05 -15.03 -2.89
C ARG A 368 -24.24 -16.01 -2.91
N ALA A 369 -24.62 -16.57 -1.77
CA ALA A 369 -25.78 -17.46 -1.65
C ALA A 369 -27.09 -16.75 -2.04
N GLY A 370 -27.25 -15.48 -1.64
CA GLY A 370 -28.36 -14.64 -2.03
C GLY A 370 -28.44 -14.43 -3.56
N LEU A 371 -27.31 -14.09 -4.20
CA LEU A 371 -27.24 -13.89 -5.65
C LEU A 371 -27.48 -15.17 -6.45
N ILE A 372 -27.01 -16.32 -5.96
CA ILE A 372 -27.36 -17.64 -6.54
C ILE A 372 -28.88 -17.81 -6.53
N THR A 373 -29.51 -17.57 -5.38
CA THR A 373 -30.96 -17.75 -5.23
C THR A 373 -31.78 -16.78 -6.09
N THR A 374 -31.31 -15.53 -6.28
CA THR A 374 -32.07 -14.50 -7.00
C THR A 374 -31.82 -14.47 -8.51
N LEU A 375 -30.65 -14.90 -8.99
CA LEU A 375 -30.24 -14.78 -10.39
C LEU A 375 -30.18 -16.10 -11.16
N ASP A 376 -30.04 -17.24 -10.49
CA ASP A 376 -30.02 -18.51 -11.19
C ASP A 376 -31.46 -18.97 -11.48
N SER A 377 -31.92 -18.75 -12.70
CA SER A 377 -33.27 -19.10 -13.15
C SER A 377 -33.48 -20.60 -13.39
N ASP A 378 -32.40 -21.38 -13.48
CA ASP A 378 -32.40 -22.84 -13.60
C ASP A 378 -31.48 -23.44 -12.53
N ALA A 379 -32.06 -24.21 -11.60
CA ALA A 379 -31.37 -24.81 -10.45
C ALA A 379 -30.19 -25.73 -10.82
N ASP A 380 -30.15 -26.23 -12.06
CA ASP A 380 -29.07 -27.10 -12.57
C ASP A 380 -27.84 -26.34 -13.08
N ALA A 381 -27.90 -25.00 -13.16
CA ALA A 381 -26.80 -24.17 -13.66
C ALA A 381 -26.58 -22.95 -12.76
N ALA A 382 -26.16 -23.17 -11.51
CA ALA A 382 -25.89 -22.13 -10.50
C ALA A 382 -24.72 -21.16 -10.85
N THR A 383 -24.55 -20.79 -12.12
CA THR A 383 -23.34 -20.16 -12.66
C THR A 383 -23.47 -18.64 -12.72
N VAL A 384 -24.68 -18.10 -12.89
CA VAL A 384 -24.91 -16.66 -13.07
C VAL A 384 -24.74 -15.95 -11.74
N GLY A 385 -25.42 -16.41 -10.69
CA GLY A 385 -25.32 -15.85 -9.34
C GLY A 385 -23.90 -15.90 -8.79
N ARG A 386 -23.22 -17.06 -8.93
CA ARG A 386 -21.80 -17.23 -8.56
C ARG A 386 -20.90 -16.22 -9.29
N THR A 387 -20.99 -16.18 -10.62
CA THR A 387 -20.17 -15.27 -11.44
C THR A 387 -20.45 -13.81 -11.10
N CYS A 388 -21.71 -13.45 -10.80
CA CYS A 388 -22.05 -12.10 -10.40
C CYS A 388 -21.41 -11.74 -9.06
N ALA A 389 -21.57 -12.58 -8.05
CA ALA A 389 -21.00 -12.38 -6.72
C ALA A 389 -19.47 -12.24 -6.78
N ASP A 390 -18.79 -13.23 -7.37
CA ASP A 390 -17.32 -13.28 -7.43
C ASP A 390 -16.75 -12.05 -8.16
N ARG A 391 -17.43 -11.58 -9.22
CA ARG A 391 -17.00 -10.38 -9.94
C ARG A 391 -17.30 -9.08 -9.20
N LEU A 392 -18.41 -8.97 -8.47
CA LEU A 392 -18.67 -7.79 -7.64
C LEU A 392 -17.60 -7.66 -6.55
N VAL A 393 -17.28 -8.76 -5.86
CA VAL A 393 -16.21 -8.79 -4.85
C VAL A 393 -14.86 -8.45 -5.46
N PHE A 394 -14.51 -9.04 -6.61
CA PHE A 394 -13.23 -8.76 -7.25
C PHE A 394 -13.11 -7.30 -7.71
N ASN A 395 -14.19 -6.71 -8.25
CA ASN A 395 -14.18 -5.30 -8.66
C ASN A 395 -14.13 -4.34 -7.47
N ALA A 396 -14.69 -4.72 -6.32
CA ALA A 396 -14.63 -3.92 -5.09
C ALA A 396 -13.18 -3.66 -4.64
N LEU A 397 -12.25 -4.59 -4.88
CA LEU A 397 -10.82 -4.43 -4.53
C LEU A 397 -10.16 -3.22 -5.22
N PHE A 398 -10.66 -2.79 -6.38
CA PHE A 398 -10.12 -1.62 -7.12
C PHE A 398 -10.61 -0.27 -6.56
N TYR A 399 -11.47 -0.30 -5.54
CA TYR A 399 -11.82 0.86 -4.74
C TYR A 399 -10.96 1.00 -3.47
N TYR A 400 -10.05 0.04 -3.24
CA TYR A 400 -9.07 0.03 -2.14
C TYR A 400 -9.70 0.06 -0.73
N PRO A 401 -10.68 -0.81 -0.42
CA PRO A 401 -11.30 -0.80 0.89
C PRO A 401 -10.33 -1.22 1.99
N ASP A 402 -10.17 -0.38 3.01
CA ASP A 402 -9.30 -0.62 4.17
C ASP A 402 -10.03 -0.57 5.52
N SER A 403 -11.34 -0.27 5.50
CA SER A 403 -12.29 -0.48 6.60
C SER A 403 -13.48 -1.33 6.15
N TYR A 404 -14.22 -1.94 7.08
CA TYR A 404 -15.41 -2.73 6.78
C TYR A 404 -16.51 -1.89 6.13
N ALA A 405 -16.66 -0.63 6.58
CA ALA A 405 -17.56 0.32 5.94
C ALA A 405 -17.11 0.63 4.50
N ASP A 406 -15.82 0.75 4.26
CA ASP A 406 -15.27 0.97 2.91
C ASP A 406 -15.42 -0.26 2.03
N MET A 407 -15.33 -1.47 2.57
CA MET A 407 -15.64 -2.71 1.82
C MET A 407 -17.11 -2.73 1.37
N LEU A 408 -18.04 -2.36 2.25
CA LEU A 408 -19.44 -2.19 1.89
C LEU A 408 -19.63 -1.09 0.82
N ARG A 409 -19.00 0.07 0.97
CA ARG A 409 -19.04 1.15 -0.04
C ARG A 409 -18.46 0.70 -1.39
N ALA A 410 -17.38 -0.06 -1.38
CA ALA A 410 -16.72 -0.57 -2.57
C ALA A 410 -17.62 -1.56 -3.34
N LEU A 411 -18.32 -2.46 -2.63
CA LEU A 411 -19.31 -3.36 -3.23
C LEU A 411 -20.50 -2.60 -3.83
N LEU A 412 -21.00 -1.57 -3.14
CA LEU A 412 -22.06 -0.71 -3.66
C LEU A 412 -21.59 0.08 -4.88
N ALA A 413 -20.36 0.59 -4.88
CA ALA A 413 -19.78 1.27 -6.02
C ALA A 413 -19.59 0.34 -7.24
N ALA A 414 -19.22 -0.93 -6.99
CA ALA A 414 -19.19 -1.96 -8.03
C ALA A 414 -20.60 -2.30 -8.55
N SER A 415 -21.59 -2.44 -7.66
CA SER A 415 -23.01 -2.67 -8.00
C SER A 415 -23.61 -1.52 -8.81
N ALA A 416 -23.26 -0.28 -8.48
CA ALA A 416 -23.68 0.92 -9.20
C ALA A 416 -23.19 0.96 -10.67
N ARG A 417 -22.20 0.12 -11.01
CA ARG A 417 -21.65 -0.04 -12.35
C ARG A 417 -21.80 -1.46 -12.89
N SER A 418 -22.61 -2.31 -12.25
CA SER A 418 -22.75 -3.73 -12.58
C SER A 418 -23.10 -3.98 -14.07
N GLY A 419 -23.91 -3.12 -14.68
CA GLY A 419 -24.29 -3.21 -16.09
C GLY A 419 -23.13 -3.00 -17.07
N ALA A 420 -22.06 -2.32 -16.64
CA ALA A 420 -20.85 -2.09 -17.44
C ALA A 420 -19.66 -2.96 -16.99
N MET A 421 -19.52 -3.22 -15.69
CA MET A 421 -18.41 -3.99 -15.10
C MET A 421 -18.63 -5.50 -15.17
N VAL A 422 -19.88 -5.95 -15.13
CA VAL A 422 -20.26 -7.37 -15.21
C VAL A 422 -21.41 -7.57 -16.21
N PRO A 423 -21.25 -7.15 -17.48
CA PRO A 423 -22.36 -7.15 -18.44
C PRO A 423 -22.92 -8.55 -18.65
N SER A 424 -24.23 -8.67 -18.87
CA SER A 424 -25.00 -9.90 -19.13
C SER A 424 -25.16 -10.90 -17.97
N VAL A 425 -24.48 -10.71 -16.83
CA VAL A 425 -24.54 -11.66 -15.69
C VAL A 425 -25.17 -11.02 -14.45
N CYS A 426 -24.79 -9.80 -14.08
CA CYS A 426 -25.31 -9.14 -12.87
C CYS A 426 -26.57 -8.28 -13.10
N GLY A 427 -27.12 -8.21 -14.31
CA GLY A 427 -28.25 -7.32 -14.58
C GLY A 427 -27.87 -5.83 -14.61
N ALA A 428 -28.82 -4.95 -14.29
CA ALA A 428 -28.66 -3.50 -14.39
C ALA A 428 -27.94 -2.89 -13.18
N ASN A 429 -27.48 -1.64 -13.32
CA ASN A 429 -26.82 -0.90 -12.24
C ASN A 429 -27.71 -0.81 -10.98
N ASN A 430 -27.10 -0.92 -9.80
CA ASN A 430 -27.71 -0.80 -8.48
C ASN A 430 -28.75 -1.88 -8.11
N THR A 431 -28.91 -2.94 -8.90
CA THR A 431 -29.95 -3.96 -8.64
C THR A 431 -29.69 -4.78 -7.38
N HIS A 432 -28.46 -4.82 -6.90
CA HIS A 432 -28.04 -5.68 -5.79
C HIS A 432 -27.81 -4.94 -4.48
N ASP A 433 -27.95 -3.61 -4.46
CA ASP A 433 -27.58 -2.78 -3.31
C ASP A 433 -28.32 -3.20 -2.04
N GLY A 434 -29.62 -3.49 -2.16
CA GLY A 434 -30.44 -3.94 -1.03
C GLY A 434 -29.99 -5.29 -0.47
N LEU A 435 -29.57 -6.23 -1.33
CA LEU A 435 -29.03 -7.52 -0.89
C LEU A 435 -27.67 -7.34 -0.21
N ILE A 436 -26.76 -6.56 -0.83
CA ILE A 436 -25.43 -6.27 -0.30
C ILE A 436 -25.55 -5.65 1.10
N GLN A 437 -26.36 -4.60 1.24
CA GLN A 437 -26.59 -3.94 2.53
C GLN A 437 -27.20 -4.90 3.55
N ALA A 438 -28.19 -5.71 3.16
CA ALA A 438 -28.83 -6.67 4.06
C ALA A 438 -27.84 -7.72 4.62
N ARG A 439 -26.90 -8.22 3.79
CA ARG A 439 -25.90 -9.23 4.22
C ARG A 439 -24.74 -8.66 5.02
N PHE A 440 -24.38 -7.39 4.81
CA PHE A 440 -23.39 -6.74 5.66
C PHE A 440 -23.99 -6.34 7.01
N SER A 441 -25.21 -5.79 7.01
CA SER A 441 -25.92 -5.41 8.24
C SER A 441 -26.32 -6.60 9.12
N SER A 442 -26.54 -7.80 8.59
CA SER A 442 -26.73 -9.01 9.41
C SER A 442 -25.49 -9.36 10.24
N HIS A 443 -24.32 -8.90 9.81
CA HIS A 443 -23.05 -9.00 10.53
C HIS A 443 -22.66 -7.70 11.24
N GLY A 444 -23.59 -6.75 11.37
CA GLY A 444 -23.35 -5.47 12.05
C GLY A 444 -22.48 -4.47 11.27
N ILE A 445 -22.09 -4.78 10.04
CA ILE A 445 -21.34 -3.87 9.18
C ILE A 445 -22.32 -2.95 8.45
N VAL A 446 -22.24 -1.66 8.72
CA VAL A 446 -23.10 -0.63 8.12
C VAL A 446 -22.25 0.55 7.65
N ILE A 447 -22.80 1.35 6.74
CA ILE A 447 -22.23 2.67 6.44
C ILE A 447 -22.72 3.62 7.54
N PRO A 448 -21.84 4.18 8.38
CA PRO A 448 -22.26 5.08 9.45
C PRO A 448 -23.03 6.27 8.89
N ALA A 449 -24.17 6.61 9.53
CA ALA A 449 -25.02 7.75 9.18
C ALA A 449 -24.86 8.94 10.15
N GLY A 450 -23.91 8.84 11.08
CA GLY A 450 -23.65 9.75 12.19
C GLY A 450 -22.87 9.04 13.30
N ASP A 451 -22.05 9.82 13.99
CA ASP A 451 -20.78 9.47 14.64
C ASP A 451 -20.79 8.68 15.97
N GLU A 452 -19.88 7.70 16.08
CA GLU A 452 -19.35 7.24 17.39
C GLU A 452 -18.38 8.31 17.97
N ASP A 453 -17.62 8.99 17.10
CA ASP A 453 -17.15 10.38 17.23
C ASP A 453 -17.06 11.11 15.87
N VAL A 454 -16.84 12.45 15.85
CA VAL A 454 -17.04 13.32 14.67
C VAL A 454 -16.24 12.96 13.41
N TYR A 455 -15.31 12.02 13.54
CA TYR A 455 -14.40 11.60 12.49
C TYR A 455 -14.74 10.22 11.91
N GLU A 456 -15.69 9.50 12.49
CA GLU A 456 -16.02 8.13 12.09
C GLU A 456 -16.86 8.05 10.80
N PRO A 457 -16.58 7.07 9.90
CA PRO A 457 -15.51 6.10 9.98
C PRO A 457 -14.16 6.71 9.56
N ASN A 458 -13.13 6.58 10.40
CA ASN A 458 -11.74 6.87 10.02
C ASN A 458 -10.79 5.70 10.35
N ASP A 459 -11.34 4.49 10.35
CA ASP A 459 -10.68 3.18 10.49
C ASP A 459 -9.67 2.78 9.40
N GLY A 460 -9.45 3.64 8.40
CA GLY A 460 -8.58 3.34 7.27
C GLY A 460 -7.95 4.58 6.64
N ILE A 461 -6.90 4.36 5.85
CA ILE A 461 -6.21 5.39 5.06
C ILE A 461 -7.14 6.04 4.02
N VAL A 462 -8.02 5.27 3.39
CA VAL A 462 -8.97 5.76 2.38
C VAL A 462 -10.03 6.66 3.00
N SER A 463 -10.44 6.38 4.23
CA SER A 463 -11.40 7.15 5.03
C SER A 463 -10.72 8.12 6.03
N ALA A 464 -9.40 8.25 5.99
CA ALA A 464 -8.64 9.04 6.97
C ALA A 464 -9.10 10.49 7.07
N THR A 465 -9.26 10.97 8.30
CA THR A 465 -9.69 12.34 8.59
C THR A 465 -8.61 13.36 8.21
N ASP A 466 -8.99 14.42 7.51
CA ASP A 466 -8.07 15.51 7.14
C ASP A 466 -7.72 16.40 8.34
N ILE A 467 -6.43 16.46 8.68
CA ILE A 467 -5.91 17.33 9.76
C ILE A 467 -5.02 18.46 9.26
N SER A 468 -4.97 18.70 7.95
CA SER A 468 -4.04 19.65 7.32
C SER A 468 -4.18 21.08 7.87
N THR A 469 -5.36 21.48 8.31
CA THR A 469 -5.61 22.78 8.99
C THR A 469 -6.01 22.66 10.46
N ALA A 470 -6.08 21.46 11.01
CA ALA A 470 -6.54 21.28 12.38
C ALA A 470 -5.40 21.61 13.36
N THR A 471 -5.62 22.59 14.24
CA THR A 471 -4.67 22.88 15.33
C THR A 471 -4.71 21.81 16.42
N SER A 472 -5.87 21.19 16.61
CA SER A 472 -6.06 20.00 17.44
C SER A 472 -7.32 19.25 17.01
N VAL A 473 -7.29 17.92 17.12
CA VAL A 473 -8.45 17.03 16.93
C VAL A 473 -8.68 16.19 18.18
N ARG A 474 -9.91 15.69 18.36
CA ARG A 474 -10.30 14.85 19.49
C ARG A 474 -11.08 13.64 18.98
N GLY A 475 -10.49 12.47 19.08
CA GLY A 475 -11.15 11.19 18.78
C GLY A 475 -11.23 10.28 19.99
N ARG A 476 -11.73 9.07 19.80
CA ARG A 476 -11.88 8.01 20.80
C ARG A 476 -11.57 6.68 20.13
N ILE A 477 -10.64 5.94 20.72
CA ILE A 477 -10.46 4.53 20.40
C ILE A 477 -11.58 3.73 21.07
N PHE A 478 -12.71 3.56 20.39
CA PHE A 478 -13.87 2.80 20.87
C PHE A 478 -14.79 2.42 19.69
N PRO A 479 -15.20 1.13 19.55
CA PRO A 479 -15.09 0.01 20.49
C PRO A 479 -13.70 -0.66 20.49
N ASN A 480 -13.58 -1.90 21.00
CA ASN A 480 -12.28 -2.58 21.06
C ASN A 480 -11.68 -2.71 19.64
N ALA A 481 -10.36 -2.55 19.53
CA ALA A 481 -9.59 -2.64 18.28
C ALA A 481 -9.82 -1.51 17.25
N ASP A 482 -10.56 -0.47 17.63
CA ASP A 482 -10.72 0.76 16.88
C ASP A 482 -9.39 1.47 16.55
N GLN A 483 -9.36 2.13 15.39
CA GLN A 483 -8.18 2.76 14.82
C GLN A 483 -8.51 4.10 14.17
N ASP A 484 -7.88 5.17 14.65
CA ASP A 484 -8.08 6.48 14.07
C ASP A 484 -6.97 6.84 13.07
N TYR A 485 -7.32 6.93 11.79
CA TYR A 485 -6.43 7.43 10.75
C TYR A 485 -6.66 8.91 10.45
N PHE A 486 -5.57 9.65 10.38
CA PHE A 486 -5.54 11.06 10.00
C PHE A 486 -4.62 11.28 8.80
N GLY A 487 -5.13 11.89 7.73
CA GLY A 487 -4.35 12.21 6.53
C GLY A 487 -4.03 13.70 6.43
N PHE A 488 -2.86 14.01 5.86
CA PHE A 488 -2.42 15.38 5.62
C PHE A 488 -1.29 15.46 4.58
N GLY A 489 -1.13 16.63 3.98
CA GLY A 489 0.03 16.96 3.15
C GLY A 489 1.03 17.85 3.91
N ALA A 490 2.31 17.49 3.90
CA ALA A 490 3.37 18.23 4.60
C ALA A 490 4.59 18.48 3.72
N GLY A 491 5.20 19.66 3.90
CA GLY A 491 6.45 20.04 3.24
C GLY A 491 7.69 19.45 3.89
N VAL A 492 8.86 19.86 3.39
CA VAL A 492 10.16 19.50 3.99
C VAL A 492 10.30 20.17 5.35
N GLY A 493 10.76 19.42 6.35
CA GLY A 493 10.95 19.92 7.71
C GLY A 493 10.44 18.96 8.78
N ARG A 494 10.52 19.39 10.04
CA ARG A 494 10.14 18.55 11.18
C ARG A 494 8.61 18.47 11.31
N LEU A 495 8.08 17.26 11.27
CA LEU A 495 6.71 16.95 11.67
C LEU A 495 6.67 16.73 13.19
N GLY A 496 5.66 17.26 13.86
CA GLY A 496 5.48 17.10 15.31
C GLY A 496 4.06 16.75 15.68
N PHE A 497 3.90 15.71 16.50
CA PHE A 497 2.60 15.26 17.02
C PHE A 497 2.66 15.11 18.53
N THR A 498 1.61 15.52 19.22
CA THR A 498 1.42 15.27 20.65
C THR A 498 0.02 14.75 20.89
N LEU A 499 -0.06 13.53 21.38
CA LEU A 499 -1.29 12.84 21.74
C LEU A 499 -1.44 12.91 23.27
N HIS A 500 -2.49 13.56 23.73
CA HIS A 500 -2.88 13.60 25.13
C HIS A 500 -3.84 12.45 25.41
N LEU A 501 -3.45 11.57 26.34
CA LEU A 501 -4.11 10.31 26.61
C LEU A 501 -5.32 10.50 27.54
N PRO A 502 -6.41 9.72 27.38
CA PRO A 502 -7.57 9.84 28.24
C PRO A 502 -7.28 9.25 29.62
N ALA A 503 -7.70 9.96 30.67
CA ALA A 503 -7.54 9.50 32.05
C ALA A 503 -8.35 8.24 32.35
N HIS A 504 -7.75 7.29 33.05
CA HIS A 504 -8.37 6.02 33.44
C HIS A 504 -9.24 6.19 34.70
N PRO A 505 -10.46 5.63 34.77
CA PRO A 505 -11.39 5.84 35.88
C PRO A 505 -10.92 5.36 37.26
N ALA A 506 -10.02 4.36 37.33
CA ALA A 506 -9.56 3.78 38.60
C ALA A 506 -8.61 4.70 39.42
N GLY A 507 -8.32 5.92 38.96
CA GLY A 507 -8.06 7.05 39.85
C GLY A 507 -6.69 7.15 40.53
N ASN A 508 -5.58 6.80 39.85
CA ASN A 508 -4.20 7.00 40.36
C ASN A 508 -3.28 7.77 39.39
N GLY A 509 -3.83 8.70 38.60
CA GLY A 509 -3.06 9.42 37.57
C GLY A 509 -2.66 8.54 36.38
N SER A 510 -3.28 7.36 36.25
CA SER A 510 -3.15 6.48 35.11
C SER A 510 -4.04 6.94 33.95
N HIS A 511 -3.58 6.66 32.74
CA HIS A 511 -4.23 6.97 31.47
C HIS A 511 -4.28 5.69 30.63
N PHE A 512 -5.26 5.60 29.72
CA PHE A 512 -5.23 4.56 28.69
C PHE A 512 -4.04 4.82 27.76
N ALA A 513 -3.25 3.79 27.50
CA ALA A 513 -2.08 3.90 26.63
C ALA A 513 -2.50 3.76 25.17
N TYR A 514 -2.15 4.75 24.35
CA TYR A 514 -2.28 4.72 22.88
C TYR A 514 -0.95 5.09 22.23
N SER A 515 -0.74 4.59 21.03
CA SER A 515 0.47 4.77 20.22
C SER A 515 0.20 5.63 18.99
N LEU A 516 1.28 6.19 18.44
CA LEU A 516 1.29 6.94 17.19
C LEU A 516 2.14 6.20 16.16
N THR A 517 1.58 5.95 14.98
CA THR A 517 2.31 5.39 13.83
C THR A 517 2.20 6.33 12.65
N LEU A 518 3.32 6.84 12.16
CA LEU A 518 3.39 7.71 10.98
C LEU A 518 3.76 6.87 9.75
N VAL A 519 2.92 6.98 8.72
CA VAL A 519 3.03 6.26 7.46
C VAL A 519 3.16 7.26 6.32
N ASP A 520 4.05 6.99 5.37
CA ASP A 520 4.21 7.83 4.18
C ASP A 520 3.30 7.40 3.02
N ARG A 521 3.35 8.14 1.90
CA ARG A 521 2.56 7.84 0.69
C ARG A 521 2.83 6.47 0.05
N THR A 522 3.89 5.77 0.46
CA THR A 522 4.24 4.43 -0.02
C THR A 522 3.74 3.33 0.92
N PHE A 523 2.97 3.69 1.94
CA PHE A 523 2.51 2.81 3.02
C PHE A 523 3.64 2.31 3.92
N ALA A 524 4.83 2.94 3.86
CA ALA A 524 5.94 2.61 4.74
C ALA A 524 5.77 3.32 6.09
N ILE A 525 5.97 2.58 7.17
CA ILE A 525 6.09 3.15 8.52
C ILE A 525 7.42 3.91 8.60
N VAL A 526 7.36 5.23 8.80
CA VAL A 526 8.55 6.10 8.84
C VAL A 526 8.90 6.57 10.26
N ALA A 527 7.94 6.54 11.18
CA ALA A 527 8.16 6.81 12.59
C ALA A 527 7.05 6.21 13.46
N GLN A 528 7.39 5.83 14.69
CA GLN A 528 6.42 5.38 15.70
C GLN A 528 6.76 5.95 17.07
N ALA A 529 5.76 6.12 17.92
CA ALA A 529 5.94 6.53 19.31
C ALA A 529 4.87 5.88 20.20
N GLN A 530 5.28 5.39 21.36
CA GLN A 530 4.38 4.85 22.37
C GLN A 530 4.78 5.36 23.77
N PRO A 531 3.83 5.53 24.70
CA PRO A 531 4.14 5.88 26.07
C PRO A 531 4.86 4.73 26.78
N LEU A 532 5.62 5.05 27.83
CA LEU A 532 6.10 4.03 28.76
C LEU A 532 4.90 3.42 29.48
N LEU A 533 4.71 2.12 29.33
CA LEU A 533 3.60 1.40 29.94
C LEU A 533 3.87 1.15 31.43
N ASP A 534 2.83 1.26 32.26
CA ASP A 534 2.88 0.95 33.69
C ASP A 534 2.67 -0.57 33.90
N ILE A 535 3.51 -1.38 33.26
CA ILE A 535 3.35 -2.85 33.17
C ILE A 535 4.00 -3.61 34.33
N ASN A 536 3.48 -4.82 34.55
CA ASN A 536 4.08 -5.85 35.41
C ASN A 536 5.37 -6.38 34.75
N PRO A 537 6.54 -6.34 35.41
CA PRO A 537 7.85 -6.66 34.82
C PRO A 537 8.01 -8.10 34.29
N THR A 538 7.03 -8.99 34.44
CA THR A 538 7.01 -10.35 33.85
C THR A 538 6.62 -10.41 32.37
N LEU A 539 6.09 -9.33 31.78
CA LEU A 539 5.50 -9.34 30.42
C LEU A 539 6.37 -8.66 29.34
N GLY A 540 7.66 -8.41 29.63
CA GLY A 540 8.64 -8.04 28.61
C GLY A 540 8.46 -6.69 27.88
N GLY A 541 7.44 -5.88 28.21
CA GLY A 541 7.18 -4.62 27.50
C GLY A 541 5.82 -4.51 26.83
N ASN A 542 5.05 -5.61 26.76
CA ASN A 542 3.80 -5.71 26.02
C ASN A 542 2.58 -5.35 26.89
N CYS A 543 1.46 -4.99 26.25
CA CYS A 543 0.22 -4.66 26.95
C CYS A 543 -0.51 -5.94 27.42
N PRO A 544 -1.01 -5.98 28.68
CA PRO A 544 -1.86 -7.07 29.12
C PRO A 544 -3.14 -7.13 28.25
N GLU A 545 -3.80 -8.29 28.20
CA GLU A 545 -5.06 -8.47 27.46
C GLU A 545 -6.23 -7.56 27.94
N ASN A 546 -6.04 -6.79 29.01
CA ASN A 546 -7.00 -5.85 29.59
C ASN A 546 -6.60 -4.40 29.26
N ASP A 547 -7.07 -3.43 30.06
CA ASP A 547 -6.67 -2.02 29.95
C ASP A 547 -5.15 -1.86 30.06
N CYS A 548 -4.51 -1.47 28.96
CA CYS A 548 -3.12 -1.07 28.95
C CYS A 548 -2.99 0.36 29.48
N LEU A 549 -2.26 0.51 30.58
CA LEU A 549 -2.20 1.76 31.33
C LEU A 549 -0.81 2.40 31.30
N THR A 550 -0.78 3.72 31.45
CA THR A 550 0.43 4.50 31.61
C THR A 550 0.23 5.67 32.56
N SER A 551 1.28 6.00 33.30
CA SER A 551 1.37 7.18 34.17
C SER A 551 1.70 8.44 33.37
N ARG A 552 2.04 8.30 32.08
CA ARG A 552 2.30 9.42 31.17
C ARG A 552 0.97 9.99 30.66
N PRO A 553 0.70 11.30 30.81
CA PRO A 553 -0.51 11.91 30.30
C PRO A 553 -0.48 12.16 28.79
N SER A 554 0.67 11.98 28.14
CA SER A 554 0.84 12.22 26.72
C SER A 554 2.01 11.45 26.11
N VAL A 555 1.94 11.24 24.80
CA VAL A 555 3.03 10.74 23.94
C VAL A 555 3.28 11.73 22.81
N SER A 556 4.55 11.89 22.41
CA SER A 556 4.92 12.78 21.31
C SER A 556 5.75 12.04 20.27
N LEU A 557 5.48 12.33 19.00
CA LEU A 557 6.21 11.81 17.84
C LEU A 557 6.85 12.99 17.10
N SER A 558 8.10 12.84 16.68
CA SER A 558 8.80 13.80 15.83
C SER A 558 9.48 13.07 14.69
N TYR A 559 9.41 13.63 13.49
CA TYR A 559 10.02 13.05 12.30
C TYR A 559 10.57 14.15 11.40
N ASP A 560 11.83 14.05 11.00
CA ASP A 560 12.47 15.01 10.09
C ASP A 560 12.18 14.63 8.64
N ASN A 561 11.16 15.26 8.06
CA ASN A 561 10.72 14.94 6.71
C ASN A 561 11.68 15.52 5.66
N ALA A 562 12.33 14.62 4.90
CA ALA A 562 13.27 14.98 3.85
C ALA A 562 12.60 15.44 2.55
N SER A 563 11.32 15.10 2.32
CA SER A 563 10.64 15.40 1.04
C SER A 563 9.16 15.70 1.22
N ALA A 564 8.66 16.74 0.55
CA ALA A 564 7.25 17.07 0.54
C ALA A 564 6.36 15.93 0.01
N GLY A 565 5.22 15.71 0.64
CA GLY A 565 4.26 14.69 0.22
C GLY A 565 3.08 14.50 1.17
N GLN A 566 2.29 13.46 0.87
CA GLN A 566 1.19 12.99 1.69
C GLN A 566 1.66 12.02 2.77
N PHE A 567 1.05 12.11 3.95
CA PHE A 567 1.29 11.25 5.10
C PHE A 567 -0.02 10.87 5.76
N PHE A 568 0.02 9.77 6.50
CA PHE A 568 -1.07 9.29 7.34
C PHE A 568 -0.53 9.04 8.75
N LEU A 569 -1.27 9.47 9.76
CA LEU A 569 -0.98 9.23 11.16
C LEU A 569 -2.08 8.33 11.73
N LEU A 570 -1.68 7.18 12.25
CA LEU A 570 -2.53 6.26 12.96
C LEU A 570 -2.41 6.50 14.48
N VAL A 571 -3.54 6.63 15.14
CA VAL A 571 -3.68 6.49 16.60
C VAL A 571 -4.34 5.14 16.88
N SER A 572 -3.68 4.29 17.67
CA SER A 572 -4.23 2.97 18.02
C SER A 572 -3.77 2.51 19.40
N ALA A 573 -4.45 1.51 19.95
CA ALA A 573 -3.92 0.75 21.08
C ALA A 573 -2.53 0.15 20.75
N PRO A 574 -1.58 0.09 21.69
CA PRO A 574 -0.32 -0.60 21.50
C PRO A 574 -0.53 -2.13 21.36
N PRO A 575 0.46 -2.87 20.80
CA PRO A 575 0.40 -4.32 20.69
C PRO A 575 0.23 -5.03 22.04
N GLY A 576 -0.50 -6.14 22.05
CA GLY A 576 -0.72 -6.97 23.24
C GLY A 576 0.34 -8.05 23.43
N ASP A 577 0.34 -8.72 24.59
CA ASP A 577 1.28 -9.80 24.92
C ASP A 577 1.12 -11.05 24.01
N GLU A 578 -0.10 -11.32 23.52
CA GLU A 578 -0.45 -12.50 22.70
C GLU A 578 -1.01 -12.12 21.31
N SER A 579 -1.10 -10.82 20.98
CA SER A 579 -1.77 -10.33 19.76
C SER A 579 -1.13 -9.04 19.19
N ALA A 580 -1.33 -8.80 17.89
CA ALA A 580 -0.86 -7.58 17.24
C ALA A 580 -1.54 -6.29 17.75
N VAL A 581 -2.66 -6.38 18.47
CA VAL A 581 -3.43 -5.25 19.02
C VAL A 581 -3.93 -5.62 20.42
N SER A 582 -3.72 -4.75 21.42
CA SER A 582 -4.28 -4.96 22.76
C SER A 582 -5.76 -4.57 22.82
N ASN A 583 -6.53 -5.14 23.75
CA ASN A 583 -7.96 -4.83 23.95
C ASN A 583 -8.21 -3.45 24.59
N THR A 584 -7.20 -2.57 24.62
CA THR A 584 -7.29 -1.28 25.30
C THR A 584 -8.15 -0.32 24.49
N ASN A 585 -9.28 0.11 25.05
CA ASN A 585 -10.16 1.08 24.43
C ASN A 585 -10.81 1.99 25.47
N SER A 586 -11.39 3.10 25.03
CA SER A 586 -12.04 4.05 25.92
C SER A 586 -13.07 4.91 25.20
N ALA A 587 -14.29 4.95 25.74
CA ALA A 587 -15.30 5.92 25.32
C ALA A 587 -14.95 7.38 25.70
N ARG A 588 -13.77 7.64 26.29
CA ARG A 588 -13.24 8.98 26.62
C ARG A 588 -12.33 9.48 25.51
N PHE A 589 -12.49 10.76 25.17
CA PHE A 589 -11.68 11.41 24.14
C PHE A 589 -10.21 11.56 24.52
N TYR A 590 -9.33 11.23 23.59
CA TYR A 590 -7.98 11.78 23.57
C TYR A 590 -7.99 13.16 22.89
N SER A 591 -6.85 13.85 22.89
CA SER A 591 -6.66 15.00 21.99
C SER A 591 -5.30 14.94 21.31
N LEU A 592 -5.30 15.11 19.99
CA LEU A 592 -4.10 15.13 19.16
C LEU A 592 -3.83 16.58 18.73
N SER A 593 -2.59 17.02 18.86
CA SER A 593 -2.09 18.29 18.32
C SER A 593 -1.00 18.00 17.30
N ALA A 594 -1.05 18.69 16.16
CA ALA A 594 -0.11 18.50 15.06
C ALA A 594 0.59 19.83 14.70
N SER A 595 1.86 19.73 14.34
CA SER A 595 2.68 20.80 13.79
C SER A 595 3.23 20.33 12.46
N LEU A 596 2.69 20.91 11.37
CA LEU A 596 2.93 20.47 10.00
C LEU A 596 3.55 21.61 9.19
N PRO A 597 4.74 21.43 8.57
CA PRO A 597 5.32 22.42 7.67
C PRO A 597 4.47 22.54 6.39
N THR A 598 4.28 23.78 5.92
CA THR A 598 3.67 24.06 4.61
C THR A 598 4.58 23.61 3.47
N GLY A 599 4.04 23.46 2.26
CA GLY A 599 4.79 23.00 1.10
C GLY A 599 4.63 21.51 0.77
N GLY A 600 3.56 20.87 1.24
CA GLY A 600 3.18 19.49 0.84
C GLY A 600 2.77 19.38 -0.63
N SER A 601 2.31 20.49 -1.23
CA SER A 601 2.20 20.65 -2.68
C SER A 601 3.29 21.59 -3.20
N SER A 602 3.72 21.37 -4.43
CA SER A 602 4.54 22.36 -5.16
C SER A 602 3.62 23.22 -6.00
N ALA A 603 3.81 24.54 -6.00
CA ALA A 603 3.10 25.45 -6.88
C ALA A 603 3.98 26.64 -7.26
N GLY A 604 3.68 27.26 -8.40
CA GLY A 604 4.40 28.42 -8.90
C GLY A 604 3.62 29.20 -9.95
N ILE A 605 3.88 30.50 -10.04
CA ILE A 605 3.26 31.35 -11.08
C ILE A 605 3.96 31.06 -12.40
N VAL A 606 3.22 30.53 -13.38
CA VAL A 606 3.71 30.22 -14.74
C VAL A 606 3.37 31.32 -15.75
N SER A 607 2.39 32.17 -15.44
CA SER A 607 2.07 33.36 -16.22
C SER A 607 1.70 34.48 -15.26
N ALA A 608 2.62 35.43 -15.07
CA ALA A 608 2.44 36.58 -14.20
C ALA A 608 1.63 37.66 -14.93
N SER A 609 0.43 37.94 -14.48
CA SER A 609 -0.45 38.98 -15.03
C SER A 609 -1.33 39.49 -13.91
N PHE A 610 -1.29 40.81 -13.68
CA PHE A 610 -2.11 41.44 -12.64
C PHE A 610 -3.56 40.95 -12.72
N ASP A 611 -4.01 40.35 -11.62
CA ASP A 611 -5.38 39.86 -11.45
C ASP A 611 -5.77 38.72 -12.42
N ARG A 612 -4.77 38.06 -13.03
CA ARG A 612 -4.90 36.98 -14.02
C ARG A 612 -3.75 35.97 -13.95
N ASP A 613 -3.09 35.86 -12.80
CA ASP A 613 -1.99 34.91 -12.63
C ASP A 613 -2.45 33.50 -12.92
N VAL A 614 -1.60 32.75 -13.64
CA VAL A 614 -1.76 31.30 -13.79
C VAL A 614 -0.75 30.62 -12.88
N ILE A 615 -1.25 29.76 -12.00
CA ILE A 615 -0.49 29.04 -11.00
C ILE A 615 -0.49 27.57 -11.40
N ASN A 616 0.69 26.98 -11.61
CA ASN A 616 0.80 25.53 -11.73
C ASN A 616 0.85 24.89 -10.33
N PHE A 617 0.47 23.63 -10.24
CA PHE A 617 0.67 22.84 -9.03
C PHE A 617 1.03 21.39 -9.36
N SER A 618 1.70 20.75 -8.42
CA SER A 618 2.05 19.34 -8.47
C SER A 618 2.14 18.78 -7.06
N VAL A 619 1.39 17.69 -6.81
CA VAL A 619 1.30 17.02 -5.52
C VAL A 619 1.59 15.54 -5.68
N ASN A 620 2.45 15.02 -4.82
CA ASN A 620 2.74 13.60 -4.72
C ASN A 620 1.67 12.93 -3.86
N VAL A 621 0.97 11.94 -4.39
CA VAL A 621 -0.11 11.23 -3.70
C VAL A 621 0.23 9.76 -3.51
N ALA A 622 -0.47 9.10 -2.58
CA ALA A 622 -0.31 7.66 -2.37
C ALA A 622 -0.60 6.85 -3.64
N THR A 623 0.19 5.79 -3.84
CA THR A 623 0.11 4.91 -5.02
C THR A 623 -0.13 3.47 -4.63
N PHE A 624 -0.92 2.79 -5.45
CA PHE A 624 -1.12 1.35 -5.40
C PHE A 624 -0.41 0.67 -6.58
N ALA A 625 -0.34 -0.66 -6.58
CA ALA A 625 0.33 -1.42 -7.64
C ALA A 625 -0.20 -1.10 -9.05
N SER A 626 -1.49 -0.77 -9.16
CA SER A 626 -2.19 -0.52 -10.44
C SER A 626 -2.72 0.92 -10.61
N GLY A 627 -2.45 1.83 -9.68
CA GLY A 627 -3.05 3.17 -9.72
C GLY A 627 -2.55 4.13 -8.63
N GLN A 628 -3.34 5.18 -8.40
CA GLN A 628 -3.09 6.15 -7.34
C GLN A 628 -4.38 6.44 -6.58
N LEU A 629 -4.24 6.79 -5.29
CA LEU A 629 -5.37 6.95 -4.39
C LEU A 629 -6.23 8.17 -4.76
N TYR A 630 -5.61 9.30 -5.10
CA TYR A 630 -6.32 10.55 -5.34
C TYR A 630 -6.24 11.04 -6.80
N ARG A 631 -7.36 11.57 -7.28
CA ARG A 631 -7.46 12.47 -8.45
C ARG A 631 -7.74 13.90 -7.99
N PHE A 632 -7.49 14.89 -8.85
CA PHE A 632 -7.81 16.29 -8.53
C PHE A 632 -9.31 16.48 -8.29
N GLU A 633 -9.67 17.21 -7.24
CA GLU A 633 -11.03 17.63 -6.95
C GLU A 633 -11.21 19.14 -7.13
N SER A 634 -10.50 19.91 -6.30
CA SER A 634 -10.57 21.37 -6.30
C SER A 634 -9.26 21.96 -5.78
N ALA A 635 -9.13 23.28 -5.87
CA ALA A 635 -8.10 24.03 -5.18
C ALA A 635 -8.67 25.35 -4.69
N ARG A 636 -8.04 25.93 -3.66
CA ARG A 636 -8.40 27.26 -3.15
C ARG A 636 -7.20 28.02 -2.63
N LEU A 637 -7.34 29.33 -2.48
CA LEU A 637 -6.29 30.17 -1.91
C LEU A 637 -6.48 30.35 -0.42
N ARG A 638 -5.35 30.36 0.29
CA ARG A 638 -5.23 30.70 1.70
C ARG A 638 -4.38 31.96 1.87
N ASP A 639 -4.66 32.71 2.92
CA ASP A 639 -3.83 33.84 3.32
C ASP A 639 -2.55 33.37 4.07
N HIS A 640 -1.74 34.34 4.51
CA HIS A 640 -0.51 34.09 5.28
C HIS A 640 -0.72 33.35 6.62
N ALA A 641 -1.94 33.38 7.18
CA ALA A 641 -2.32 32.68 8.40
C ALA A 641 -3.08 31.37 8.09
N LEU A 642 -3.07 30.93 6.82
CA LEU A 642 -3.76 29.77 6.29
C LEU A 642 -5.30 29.83 6.39
N ASN A 643 -5.89 31.01 6.60
CA ASN A 643 -7.34 31.18 6.54
C ASN A 643 -7.81 31.08 5.08
N VAL A 644 -8.99 30.49 4.87
CA VAL A 644 -9.61 30.42 3.54
C VAL A 644 -9.85 31.82 3.03
N ILE A 645 -9.36 32.13 1.82
CA ILE A 645 -9.79 33.34 1.11
C ILE A 645 -11.15 33.02 0.45
N PRO A 646 -12.24 33.72 0.82
CA PRO A 646 -13.58 33.39 0.35
C PRO A 646 -13.69 33.37 -1.18
N ASP A 647 -14.52 32.47 -1.70
CA ASP A 647 -14.86 32.37 -3.13
C ASP A 647 -13.65 32.08 -4.06
N THR A 648 -12.56 31.55 -3.50
CA THR A 648 -11.39 31.08 -4.27
C THR A 648 -11.38 29.58 -4.51
N ASP A 649 -12.42 28.85 -4.11
CA ASP A 649 -12.55 27.45 -4.49
C ASP A 649 -12.82 27.33 -6.00
N THR A 650 -12.03 26.53 -6.71
CA THR A 650 -12.16 26.34 -8.16
C THR A 650 -13.53 25.78 -8.58
N THR A 651 -14.27 25.14 -7.66
CA THR A 651 -15.65 24.69 -7.91
C THR A 651 -16.64 25.85 -7.98
N ALA A 652 -16.38 26.94 -7.24
CA ALA A 652 -17.21 28.15 -7.28
C ALA A 652 -16.96 28.97 -8.55
N ASN A 653 -15.73 28.93 -9.08
CA ASN A 653 -15.32 29.61 -10.32
C ASN A 653 -15.57 31.14 -10.29
N ILE A 654 -15.33 31.78 -9.14
CA ILE A 654 -15.55 33.21 -8.91
C ILE A 654 -14.23 33.98 -9.00
N TRP A 655 -13.27 33.66 -8.11
CA TRP A 655 -11.95 34.31 -8.10
C TRP A 655 -10.81 33.41 -8.58
N LEU A 656 -11.03 32.11 -8.60
CA LEU A 656 -10.06 31.12 -9.05
C LEU A 656 -10.79 30.09 -9.91
N THR A 657 -10.17 29.70 -11.03
CA THR A 657 -10.71 28.68 -11.94
C THR A 657 -9.69 27.60 -12.22
N MET A 658 -10.15 26.39 -12.51
CA MET A 658 -9.29 25.29 -12.95
C MET A 658 -9.09 25.37 -14.47
N ASN A 659 -7.84 25.43 -14.92
CA ASN A 659 -7.52 25.39 -16.35
C ASN A 659 -7.32 23.95 -16.86
N SER A 660 -6.56 23.15 -16.11
CA SER A 660 -6.25 21.77 -16.48
C SER A 660 -5.83 20.97 -15.25
N SER A 661 -6.11 19.67 -15.24
CA SER A 661 -5.53 18.73 -14.27
C SER A 661 -5.20 17.38 -14.92
N VAL A 662 -4.17 16.72 -14.40
CA VAL A 662 -3.73 15.38 -14.80
C VAL A 662 -3.35 14.60 -13.54
N ALA A 663 -3.88 13.39 -13.42
CA ALA A 663 -3.63 12.46 -12.33
C ALA A 663 -2.98 11.18 -12.90
N THR A 664 -1.66 11.04 -12.74
CA THR A 664 -0.92 9.88 -13.26
C THR A 664 0.44 9.74 -12.55
N LEU A 665 0.97 8.51 -12.52
CA LEU A 665 2.30 8.19 -11.97
C LEU A 665 2.50 8.67 -10.51
N GLY A 666 1.45 8.55 -9.68
CA GLY A 666 1.51 8.94 -8.27
C GLY A 666 1.58 10.44 -8.04
N ARG A 667 1.07 11.21 -9.01
CA ARG A 667 1.09 12.66 -8.98
C ARG A 667 -0.23 13.24 -9.44
N VAL A 668 -0.68 14.29 -8.77
CA VAL A 668 -1.77 15.15 -9.21
C VAL A 668 -1.16 16.48 -9.60
N THR A 669 -1.29 16.85 -10.86
CA THR A 669 -0.75 18.10 -11.42
C THR A 669 -1.84 18.90 -12.08
N GLY A 670 -1.65 20.22 -12.16
CA GLY A 670 -2.60 21.05 -12.87
C GLY A 670 -2.21 22.51 -12.91
N GLN A 671 -3.14 23.31 -13.39
CA GLN A 671 -3.05 24.76 -13.44
C GLN A 671 -4.38 25.36 -12.99
N VAL A 672 -4.28 26.38 -12.15
CA VAL A 672 -5.40 27.26 -11.79
C VAL A 672 -5.10 28.68 -12.26
N ARG A 673 -6.13 29.48 -12.46
CA ARG A 673 -6.02 30.86 -12.91
C ARG A 673 -6.85 31.79 -12.04
N LEU A 674 -6.25 32.90 -11.63
CA LEU A 674 -6.98 34.00 -11.02
C LEU A 674 -7.93 34.65 -12.03
N LEU A 675 -9.13 34.99 -11.54
CA LEU A 675 -10.13 35.71 -12.32
C LEU A 675 -10.11 37.21 -11.97
N PRO A 676 -10.38 38.10 -12.95
CA PRO A 676 -10.38 39.53 -12.71
C PRO A 676 -11.37 39.97 -11.62
N GLY A 677 -10.97 40.95 -10.82
CA GLY A 677 -11.67 41.49 -9.66
C GLY A 677 -11.13 41.00 -8.31
N PHE A 678 -10.20 40.04 -8.30
CA PHE A 678 -9.65 39.48 -7.07
C PHE A 678 -8.87 40.52 -6.25
N ASP A 679 -7.95 41.27 -6.87
CA ASP A 679 -7.19 42.32 -6.17
C ASP A 679 -8.10 43.44 -5.63
N ALA A 680 -9.14 43.79 -6.37
CA ALA A 680 -10.11 44.80 -5.94
C ALA A 680 -10.91 44.35 -4.70
N ARG A 681 -11.20 43.04 -4.59
CA ARG A 681 -11.91 42.45 -3.46
C ARG A 681 -11.00 42.20 -2.25
N PHE A 682 -9.77 41.76 -2.49
CA PHE A 682 -8.78 41.41 -1.47
C PHE A 682 -7.52 42.29 -1.58
N PRO A 683 -7.66 43.63 -1.44
CA PRO A 683 -6.54 44.52 -1.61
C PRO A 683 -5.47 44.23 -0.55
N GLY A 684 -4.25 43.94 -1.01
CA GLY A 684 -3.11 43.72 -0.12
C GLY A 684 -3.01 42.31 0.48
N VAL A 685 -3.67 41.30 -0.07
CA VAL A 685 -3.44 39.89 0.30
C VAL A 685 -1.96 39.51 0.14
N GLY A 686 -1.30 40.03 -0.91
CA GLY A 686 0.14 39.89 -1.15
C GLY A 686 0.54 38.44 -1.45
N ASN A 687 1.03 37.75 -0.42
CA ASN A 687 1.42 36.35 -0.48
C ASN A 687 0.25 35.44 -0.12
N VAL A 688 0.00 34.43 -0.96
CA VAL A 688 -1.03 33.41 -0.74
C VAL A 688 -0.41 32.01 -0.70
N PHE A 689 -1.18 31.05 -0.24
CA PHE A 689 -0.88 29.63 -0.44
C PHE A 689 -2.01 29.01 -1.25
N LEU A 690 -1.66 28.25 -2.29
CA LEU A 690 -2.60 27.33 -2.93
C LEU A 690 -2.73 26.07 -2.07
N GLU A 691 -3.95 25.71 -1.71
CA GLU A 691 -4.32 24.41 -1.15
C GLU A 691 -4.99 23.57 -2.24
N VAL A 692 -4.60 22.31 -2.36
CA VAL A 692 -5.10 21.39 -3.40
C VAL A 692 -5.86 20.25 -2.73
N PHE A 693 -7.06 19.94 -3.22
CA PHE A 693 -7.89 18.84 -2.74
C PHE A 693 -7.87 17.68 -3.72
N GLY A 694 -7.82 16.47 -3.16
CA GLY A 694 -7.90 15.22 -3.87
C GLY A 694 -9.19 14.48 -3.53
N ARG A 695 -9.75 13.79 -4.50
CA ARG A 695 -10.86 12.86 -4.33
C ARG A 695 -10.40 11.43 -4.61
N ASN A 696 -10.73 10.48 -3.73
CA ASN A 696 -10.36 9.08 -3.93
C ASN A 696 -11.40 8.27 -4.72
N GLN A 697 -11.20 6.97 -4.85
CA GLN A 697 -12.11 6.08 -5.61
C GLN A 697 -13.48 5.88 -4.92
N LEU A 698 -13.54 6.06 -3.60
CA LEU A 698 -14.77 6.03 -2.79
C LEU A 698 -15.39 7.41 -2.61
N GLU A 699 -14.98 8.40 -3.40
CA GLU A 699 -15.53 9.75 -3.44
C GLU A 699 -15.27 10.61 -2.18
N HIS A 700 -14.38 10.16 -1.29
CA HIS A 700 -13.91 10.96 -0.15
C HIS A 700 -12.91 12.03 -0.60
N VAL A 701 -13.06 13.25 -0.08
CA VAL A 701 -12.27 14.43 -0.45
C VAL A 701 -11.39 14.85 0.72
N GLN A 702 -10.09 15.07 0.44
CA GLN A 702 -9.10 15.45 1.44
C GLN A 702 -8.12 16.50 0.88
N SER A 703 -7.61 17.38 1.75
CA SER A 703 -6.50 18.27 1.42
C SER A 703 -5.23 17.46 1.17
N LEU A 704 -4.63 17.64 -0.01
CA LEU A 704 -3.33 17.07 -0.36
C LEU A 704 -2.16 17.99 0.08
N GLY A 705 -2.47 19.05 0.82
CA GLY A 705 -1.50 19.98 1.41
C GLY A 705 -1.37 21.33 0.70
N PHE A 706 -0.68 22.24 1.39
CA PHE A 706 -0.43 23.61 0.95
C PHE A 706 0.82 23.70 0.09
N SER A 707 0.80 24.68 -0.82
CA SER A 707 1.99 25.07 -1.57
C SER A 707 3.01 25.79 -0.71
N ASN A 708 4.15 26.15 -1.30
CA ASN A 708 4.98 27.22 -0.77
C ASN A 708 4.27 28.57 -0.93
N SER A 709 4.75 29.60 -0.24
CA SER A 709 4.18 30.95 -0.37
C SER A 709 4.31 31.46 -1.82
N LEU A 710 3.20 31.96 -2.36
CA LEU A 710 3.09 32.50 -3.71
C LEU A 710 2.85 34.00 -3.65
N ALA A 711 3.79 34.79 -4.17
CA ALA A 711 3.63 36.23 -4.31
C ALA A 711 2.83 36.55 -5.58
N LEU A 712 1.55 36.91 -5.43
CA LEU A 712 0.70 37.27 -6.56
C LEU A 712 1.18 38.55 -7.25
N THR A 713 0.99 38.64 -8.57
CA THR A 713 1.43 39.77 -9.38
C THR A 713 0.68 41.03 -8.99
N ALA A 714 1.41 42.03 -8.48
CA ALA A 714 0.86 43.35 -8.15
C ALA A 714 0.80 44.28 -9.37
N SER A 715 -0.07 45.29 -9.33
CA SER A 715 -0.07 46.38 -10.32
C SER A 715 1.21 47.22 -10.16
N GLY A 716 1.92 47.48 -11.26
CA GLY A 716 3.21 48.17 -11.25
C GLY A 716 3.16 49.57 -10.61
N THR A 717 4.28 49.97 -9.99
CA THR A 717 4.49 51.23 -9.25
C THR A 717 4.14 52.49 -10.06
N SER A 718 3.33 53.39 -9.46
CA SER A 718 2.84 54.66 -10.02
C SER A 718 3.90 55.78 -10.05
N ASN A 719 3.81 56.70 -11.03
CA ASN A 719 4.75 57.80 -11.28
C ASN A 719 4.19 59.16 -10.77
N PRO A 720 4.80 59.81 -9.75
CA PRO A 720 4.24 60.98 -9.05
C PRO A 720 4.27 62.32 -9.83
N ALA A 721 4.73 62.36 -11.08
CA ALA A 721 4.93 63.60 -11.85
C ALA A 721 3.64 64.38 -12.19
N ARG A 722 2.46 63.74 -12.17
CA ARG A 722 1.18 64.33 -12.64
C ARG A 722 0.25 64.83 -11.54
N GLY A 723 0.75 65.00 -10.32
CA GLY A 723 -0.09 65.31 -9.14
C GLY A 723 -0.69 64.05 -8.49
N GLU A 724 -0.15 62.89 -8.83
CA GLU A 724 -0.51 61.60 -8.25
C GLU A 724 0.45 61.26 -7.09
N LYS A 725 -0.06 60.51 -6.12
CA LYS A 725 0.68 60.12 -4.92
C LYS A 725 1.51 58.85 -5.15
N ALA A 726 2.70 58.81 -4.56
CA ALA A 726 3.47 57.58 -4.40
C ALA A 726 3.15 56.97 -3.03
N THR A 727 2.60 55.76 -3.01
CA THR A 727 2.25 55.07 -1.76
C THR A 727 3.35 54.08 -1.38
N VAL A 728 3.95 54.29 -0.22
CA VAL A 728 4.90 53.33 0.39
C VAL A 728 4.10 52.39 1.27
N ARG A 729 4.24 51.08 1.06
CA ARG A 729 3.61 50.05 1.88
C ARG A 729 4.69 49.26 2.62
N TRP A 730 4.42 48.91 3.86
CA TRP A 730 5.31 48.08 4.67
C TRP A 730 4.52 47.05 5.47
N GLU A 731 5.23 46.02 5.93
CA GLU A 731 4.74 45.01 6.85
C GLU A 731 5.83 44.73 7.89
N THR A 732 5.45 44.72 9.17
CA THR A 732 6.38 44.49 10.28
C THR A 732 5.92 43.29 11.11
N GLN A 733 6.86 42.41 11.47
CA GLN A 733 6.57 41.19 12.24
C GLN A 733 6.42 41.43 13.75
N GLY A 734 6.79 42.61 14.25
CA GLY A 734 6.66 42.99 15.66
C GLY A 734 6.26 44.45 15.81
N ALA A 735 5.58 44.78 16.92
CA ALA A 735 5.26 46.16 17.25
C ALA A 735 6.54 46.97 17.56
N GLY A 736 6.57 48.24 17.17
CA GLY A 736 7.69 49.12 17.48
C GLY A 736 7.72 50.37 16.60
N LYS A 737 8.84 51.08 16.70
CA LYS A 737 9.02 52.37 16.02
C LYS A 737 9.28 52.19 14.53
N ILE A 738 8.52 52.91 13.70
CA ILE A 738 8.68 52.91 12.24
C ILE A 738 9.14 54.31 11.81
N THR A 739 10.25 54.34 11.07
CA THR A 739 10.87 55.57 10.57
C THR A 739 11.05 55.47 9.06
N LEU A 740 10.46 56.41 8.33
CA LEU A 740 10.53 56.53 6.87
C LEU A 740 11.10 57.90 6.52
N ARG A 741 12.39 57.97 6.13
CA ARG A 741 13.08 59.23 5.82
C ARG A 741 13.52 59.29 4.37
N LEU A 742 13.10 60.33 3.67
CA LEU A 742 13.40 60.55 2.27
C LEU A 742 14.62 61.47 2.13
N TYR A 743 15.56 61.07 1.28
CA TYR A 743 16.81 61.78 0.99
C TYR A 743 17.00 61.98 -0.51
N THR A 744 17.84 62.94 -0.89
CA THR A 744 18.40 63.01 -2.23
C THR A 744 19.55 62.00 -2.38
N VAL A 745 19.99 61.72 -3.61
CA VAL A 745 21.20 60.91 -3.86
C VAL A 745 22.49 61.50 -3.26
N ALA A 746 22.49 62.81 -2.92
CA ALA A 746 23.59 63.46 -2.22
C ALA A 746 23.48 63.32 -0.68
N GLY A 747 22.51 62.56 -0.17
CA GLY A 747 22.28 62.35 1.25
C GLY A 747 21.57 63.51 1.97
N GLN A 748 21.05 64.50 1.23
CA GLN A 748 20.31 65.59 1.85
C GLN A 748 18.91 65.13 2.24
N HIS A 749 18.52 65.36 3.50
CA HIS A 749 17.17 65.05 3.99
C HIS A 749 16.13 65.93 3.30
N VAL A 750 15.09 65.30 2.75
CA VAL A 750 14.00 65.95 2.02
C VAL A 750 12.78 66.10 2.90
N MET A 751 12.36 64.99 3.53
CA MET A 751 11.31 64.96 4.54
C MET A 751 11.29 63.62 5.27
N THR A 752 10.62 63.59 6.41
CA THR A 752 10.24 62.35 7.09
C THR A 752 8.78 62.06 6.75
N LEU A 753 8.51 60.91 6.12
CA LEU A 753 7.16 60.48 5.77
C LEU A 753 6.44 59.91 7.00
N LEU A 754 7.17 59.26 7.90
CA LEU A 754 6.65 58.60 9.09
C LEU A 754 7.75 58.51 10.16
N ASP A 755 7.42 58.78 11.42
CA ASP A 755 8.31 58.59 12.58
C ASP A 755 7.42 58.43 13.83
N GLU A 756 6.88 57.22 14.02
CA GLU A 756 5.94 56.93 15.12
C GLU A 756 5.95 55.44 15.50
N ASP A 757 5.48 55.13 16.71
CA ASP A 757 5.27 53.75 17.17
C ASP A 757 4.00 53.16 16.54
N ARG A 758 4.11 51.98 15.94
CA ARG A 758 2.99 51.26 15.32
C ARG A 758 2.89 49.82 15.87
N PRO A 759 1.66 49.27 15.99
CA PRO A 759 1.47 47.83 16.20
C PRO A 759 2.09 47.01 15.06
N ALA A 760 2.32 45.72 15.30
CA ALA A 760 2.73 44.79 14.25
C ALA A 760 1.66 44.72 13.14
N GLY A 761 2.09 44.50 11.89
CA GLY A 761 1.20 44.38 10.74
C GLY A 761 1.51 45.37 9.61
N LYS A 762 0.52 45.54 8.73
CA LYS A 762 0.62 46.31 7.48
C LYS A 762 0.34 47.79 7.70
N GLY A 763 1.07 48.64 6.98
CA GLY A 763 0.82 50.08 6.95
C GLY A 763 1.13 50.68 5.58
N ALA A 764 0.64 51.91 5.38
CA ALA A 764 0.93 52.67 4.17
C ALA A 764 1.05 54.16 4.48
N VAL A 765 1.93 54.85 3.75
CA VAL A 765 2.07 56.30 3.78
C VAL A 765 2.16 56.83 2.36
N ASP A 766 1.49 57.95 2.13
CA ASP A 766 1.47 58.61 0.83
C ASP A 766 2.48 59.75 0.79
N TRP A 767 3.24 59.83 -0.29
CA TRP A 767 4.09 60.95 -0.62
C TRP A 767 3.62 61.64 -1.90
N TYR A 768 3.41 62.95 -1.82
CA TYR A 768 2.84 63.76 -2.92
C TYR A 768 3.92 64.52 -3.72
N GLY A 769 5.18 64.11 -3.64
CA GLY A 769 6.27 64.77 -4.36
C GLY A 769 6.70 66.12 -3.75
N ASN A 770 6.42 66.35 -2.47
CA ASN A 770 6.77 67.59 -1.76
C ASN A 770 7.91 67.37 -0.75
N ASN A 771 8.68 68.41 -0.43
CA ASN A 771 9.65 68.40 0.68
C ASN A 771 9.01 68.82 2.02
N GLY A 772 9.79 68.84 3.09
CA GLY A 772 9.33 69.25 4.43
C GLY A 772 8.78 70.67 4.55
N ASN A 773 9.03 71.53 3.56
CA ASN A 773 8.49 72.90 3.47
C ASN A 773 7.23 73.00 2.60
N GLY A 774 6.67 71.86 2.16
CA GLY A 774 5.49 71.82 1.29
C GLY A 774 5.76 72.20 -0.18
N GLN A 775 7.03 72.38 -0.57
CA GLN A 775 7.40 72.71 -1.94
C GLN A 775 7.62 71.43 -2.77
N ARG A 776 7.22 71.45 -4.04
CA ARG A 776 7.48 70.33 -4.96
C ARG A 776 8.98 70.11 -5.15
N VAL A 777 9.39 68.85 -5.11
CA VAL A 777 10.80 68.46 -5.30
C VAL A 777 11.20 68.52 -6.78
N ALA A 778 12.49 68.65 -7.07
CA ALA A 778 13.01 68.68 -8.44
C ALA A 778 12.94 67.28 -9.10
N SER A 779 13.03 67.21 -10.43
CA SER A 779 13.24 65.92 -11.10
C SER A 779 14.57 65.33 -10.65
N GLY A 780 14.59 64.05 -10.30
CA GLY A 780 15.76 63.38 -9.76
C GLY A 780 15.40 62.07 -9.09
N VAL A 781 16.45 61.36 -8.67
CA VAL A 781 16.32 60.15 -7.85
C VAL A 781 16.34 60.55 -6.38
N TYR A 782 15.40 60.01 -5.63
CA TYR A 782 15.27 60.14 -4.18
C TYR A 782 15.38 58.76 -3.55
N VAL A 783 15.95 58.72 -2.36
CA VAL A 783 16.26 57.50 -1.63
C VAL A 783 15.47 57.53 -0.32
N LEU A 784 14.55 56.60 -0.15
CA LEU A 784 13.79 56.44 1.09
C LEU A 784 14.48 55.37 1.94
N HIS A 785 14.89 55.76 3.14
CA HIS A 785 15.38 54.85 4.16
C HIS A 785 14.22 54.45 5.07
N VAL A 786 14.06 53.14 5.24
CA VAL A 786 13.02 52.50 6.05
C VAL A 786 13.67 51.77 7.21
N GLU A 787 13.37 52.18 8.45
CA GLU A 787 13.79 51.50 9.67
C GLU A 787 12.55 51.09 10.48
N ALA A 788 12.39 49.80 10.75
CA ALA A 788 11.33 49.24 11.59
C ALA A 788 11.77 47.91 12.22
N PRO A 789 11.03 47.35 13.20
CA PRO A 789 11.37 46.04 13.78
C PRO A 789 11.46 44.94 12.71
N GLY A 790 12.68 44.43 12.50
CA GLY A 790 12.98 43.40 11.49
C GLY A 790 13.08 43.90 10.05
N LEU A 791 13.09 45.22 9.82
CA LEU A 791 13.15 45.84 8.49
C LEU A 791 14.13 47.02 8.48
N ASP A 792 15.20 46.92 7.69
CA ASP A 792 16.12 48.02 7.37
C ASP A 792 16.37 47.98 5.87
N ASP A 793 15.65 48.84 5.12
CA ASP A 793 15.62 48.78 3.66
C ASP A 793 15.69 50.17 3.02
N THR A 794 16.06 50.20 1.75
CA THR A 794 16.24 51.42 0.97
C THR A 794 15.49 51.35 -0.36
N LEU A 795 14.49 52.21 -0.53
CA LEU A 795 13.69 52.31 -1.75
C LEU A 795 14.11 53.52 -2.59
N LYS A 796 14.06 53.38 -3.93
CA LYS A 796 14.36 54.49 -4.85
C LYS A 796 13.08 55.03 -5.48
N PHE A 797 12.89 56.34 -5.37
CA PHE A 797 11.86 57.08 -6.09
C PHE A 797 12.51 57.84 -7.23
N VAL A 798 11.90 57.81 -8.41
CA VAL A 798 12.31 58.67 -9.52
C VAL A 798 11.20 59.68 -9.76
N VAL A 799 11.54 60.96 -9.60
CA VAL A 799 10.67 62.05 -9.99
C VAL A 799 11.14 62.56 -11.34
N VAL A 800 10.28 62.53 -12.35
CA VAL A 800 10.55 63.12 -13.67
C VAL A 800 9.57 64.29 -13.85
N LYS A 801 10.01 65.40 -14.42
CA LYS A 801 9.10 66.53 -14.75
C LYS A 801 8.55 66.36 -16.16
#